data_AF-A0AAV1C5B1-F1
#
_entry.id   AF-A0AAV1C5B1-F1
#
_cell.length_a   1.000
_cell.length_b   1.000
_cell.length_c   1.000
_cell.angle_alpha   90.00
_cell.angle_beta   90.00
_cell.angle_gamma   90.00
#
_symmetry.space_group_name_H-M   'P 1'
#
loop_
_entity.id
_entity.type
_entity.pdbx_description
1 polymer ?
#
loop_
_entity_poly.entity_id
_entity_poly.type
_entity_poly.pdbx_seq_one_letter_code
_entity_poly.pdbx_strand_id
1 'polypeptide(L)'
;MKAELGRNTPGIPLQNHSLFSGPQSSILSGALKGCLGSLDGACIEKLLLHCASALENNDVTLAQQVMWVLNNVASPVGDPNQRLAWWFLRALISRVGSLCPTSMNLNRSSITSPAQRRLMTVTELAGYVDLIPWHRFGFCASNSAISKAIQGYNKVHIIDFSVTHCMQWPTLIDALAKRSEGPPSVRISVPSWRPQVPPLLNVTSEEVGQRLGNFAKFKDVPFEFHVFGEEDQTLSFSSSSPCNSHFDLLLNQLNPSMLNLKEDEALVINCQNWIRYLPMNEGSVLPDSHEIISCRDIFFDTIKGLNPCIITVVDEDSDLGALSLTSRITTCFNYLWIPFDALETFLSKDNTQRIEYEADIGHKIENIIAFEGTQRIERLESGIKFSQRMQNNGFSSVPFGEDTISEVKFLLDEHASGWGMKKEDDMLVLTWKALVDMYAKCKALEDAKTLFDRMADRDLVTWTVMIGAHTECVTANEAIELFERMLEEGVSPDNVAVVNIVNACAKLGAMHKARLVHDYILSKKLSFSVVLGTTMIDMYAKCGSVDEARRIFDQMRVKNAVTWSAMIAACGYHGRGKEALELFSMMLSTGVQPNSITLVSLLYSCSHSGMVEDGLKLFSSMHQDFGVSPDVKHITCMVDLLGRAGKLDEALNLIENMSIKRMKGFGELSLGHVEYMAMLNLQKRQLDLFLNCNLKTLATTYYSLIYTPEQASGKMFLGLEVT
;
A
#
# COMPACT_ATOMS: atom_id res chain seq x y z
N MET A 1 -0.49 22.78 -32.89
CA MET A 1 -0.26 23.54 -34.13
C MET A 1 1.23 23.89 -34.20
N LYS A 2 1.80 23.73 -35.39
CA LYS A 2 3.20 24.05 -35.75
C LYS A 2 3.50 25.56 -35.68
N ALA A 3 4.81 25.86 -35.78
CA ALA A 3 5.49 27.14 -36.02
C ALA A 3 5.84 27.93 -34.74
N GLU A 4 7.01 28.55 -34.59
CA GLU A 4 8.22 28.72 -35.39
C GLU A 4 9.26 29.34 -34.43
N LEU A 5 10.54 28.97 -34.52
CA LEU A 5 11.67 29.91 -34.49
C LEU A 5 12.95 29.11 -34.75
N GLY A 6 13.48 29.30 -35.95
CA GLY A 6 14.72 28.69 -36.40
C GLY A 6 15.93 29.59 -36.19
N ARG A 7 17.08 28.90 -36.24
CA ARG A 7 18.44 29.31 -36.66
C ARG A 7 19.50 29.59 -35.58
N ASN A 8 20.49 28.68 -35.66
CA ASN A 8 21.94 28.89 -35.71
C ASN A 8 22.76 28.77 -34.41
N THR A 9 23.22 27.55 -34.14
CA THR A 9 24.57 27.27 -33.62
C THR A 9 25.12 25.96 -34.24
N PRO A 10 26.44 25.86 -34.48
CA PRO A 10 27.02 24.89 -35.42
C PRO A 10 27.06 23.47 -34.87
N GLY A 11 26.89 22.50 -35.77
CA GLY A 11 26.89 21.08 -35.46
C GLY A 11 28.20 20.61 -34.84
N ILE A 12 28.10 20.01 -33.65
CA ILE A 12 29.13 19.17 -33.05
C ILE A 12 28.89 17.75 -33.59
N PRO A 13 29.91 17.00 -34.04
CA PRO A 13 29.70 15.67 -34.59
C PRO A 13 29.20 14.72 -33.50
N LEU A 14 27.98 14.20 -33.67
CA LEU A 14 27.46 13.06 -32.91
C LEU A 14 28.21 11.79 -33.33
N GLN A 15 29.40 11.58 -32.77
CA GLN A 15 30.02 10.26 -32.68
C GLN A 15 30.53 10.07 -31.25
N ASN A 16 29.60 9.77 -30.34
CA ASN A 16 29.89 9.02 -29.13
C ASN A 16 28.71 8.07 -28.89
N HIS A 17 28.74 6.92 -29.57
CA HIS A 17 27.82 5.80 -29.36
C HIS A 17 27.97 5.14 -27.96
N SER A 18 28.86 5.64 -27.11
CA SER A 18 29.13 5.15 -25.74
C SER A 18 28.23 5.74 -24.66
N LEU A 19 27.42 6.78 -24.94
CA LEU A 19 26.50 7.39 -23.97
C LEU A 19 25.09 6.77 -23.97
N PHE A 20 24.76 5.94 -24.97
CA PHE A 20 23.48 5.22 -25.09
C PHE A 20 23.58 3.73 -24.73
N SER A 21 24.72 3.26 -24.23
CA SER A 21 24.76 1.98 -23.54
C SER A 21 24.13 2.16 -22.15
N GLY A 22 22.82 1.94 -22.04
CA GLY A 22 22.20 1.70 -20.76
C GLY A 22 22.97 0.61 -20.00
N PRO A 23 22.90 0.56 -18.66
CA PRO A 23 23.52 -0.53 -17.91
C PRO A 23 23.05 -1.84 -18.53
N GLN A 24 24.02 -2.68 -18.89
CA GLN A 24 23.83 -3.90 -19.66
C GLN A 24 22.56 -4.64 -19.23
N SER A 25 21.72 -4.99 -20.22
CA SER A 25 20.48 -5.77 -20.10
C SER A 25 20.64 -7.17 -19.47
N SER A 26 21.83 -7.49 -18.96
CA SER A 26 22.22 -8.74 -18.32
C SER A 26 22.34 -8.67 -16.78
N ILE A 27 22.06 -7.54 -16.13
CA ILE A 27 22.23 -7.36 -14.66
C ILE A 27 20.92 -6.90 -13.98
N LEU A 28 19.77 -7.37 -14.44
CA LEU A 28 18.57 -7.35 -13.59
C LEU A 28 18.60 -8.63 -12.74
N SER A 29 18.79 -8.49 -11.43
CA SER A 29 18.76 -9.62 -10.50
C SER A 29 17.45 -10.40 -10.67
N GLY A 30 17.48 -11.73 -10.46
CA GLY A 30 16.34 -12.61 -10.71
C GLY A 30 15.02 -12.22 -10.02
N ALA A 31 15.09 -11.38 -8.98
CA ALA A 31 13.93 -10.82 -8.28
C ALA A 31 13.13 -9.81 -9.12
N LEU A 32 13.78 -9.07 -10.04
CA LEU A 32 13.13 -8.03 -10.85
C LEU A 32 12.37 -8.61 -12.07
N LYS A 33 12.71 -9.82 -12.51
CA LYS A 33 12.03 -10.50 -13.64
C LYS A 33 10.60 -10.96 -13.30
N GLY A 34 10.30 -11.21 -12.02
CA GLY A 34 8.97 -11.58 -11.55
C GLY A 34 7.99 -10.41 -11.42
N CYS A 35 8.50 -9.17 -11.41
CA CYS A 35 7.72 -7.94 -11.22
C CYS A 35 7.13 -7.38 -12.54
N LEU A 36 7.47 -7.98 -13.68
CA LEU A 36 7.09 -7.48 -15.01
C LEU A 36 5.81 -8.14 -15.59
N GLY A 37 5.14 -9.00 -14.81
CA GLY A 37 3.80 -9.52 -15.12
C GLY A 37 2.75 -8.73 -14.35
N SER A 38 1.89 -7.99 -15.09
CA SER A 38 0.95 -6.95 -14.61
C SER A 38 1.53 -5.98 -13.57
N LEU A 39 1.84 -4.77 -14.01
CA LEU A 39 2.27 -3.66 -13.16
C LEU A 39 1.11 -3.15 -12.29
N ASP A 40 0.77 -3.90 -11.25
CA ASP A 40 -0.20 -3.51 -10.24
C ASP A 40 0.47 -2.77 -9.06
N GLY A 41 -0.34 -2.20 -8.16
CA GLY A 41 0.16 -1.45 -7.00
C GLY A 41 1.07 -2.28 -6.08
N ALA A 42 0.82 -3.59 -5.95
CA ALA A 42 1.63 -4.48 -5.11
C ALA A 42 3.04 -4.70 -5.68
N CYS A 43 3.18 -4.71 -7.01
CA CYS A 43 4.47 -4.72 -7.67
C CYS A 43 5.27 -3.43 -7.41
N ILE A 44 4.61 -2.27 -7.53
CA ILE A 44 5.23 -0.96 -7.27
C ILE A 44 5.69 -0.86 -5.82
N GLU A 45 4.84 -1.24 -4.86
CA GLU A 45 5.21 -1.24 -3.45
C GLU A 45 6.45 -2.09 -3.19
N LYS A 46 6.51 -3.32 -3.73
CA LYS A 46 7.70 -4.18 -3.59
C LYS A 46 8.97 -3.55 -4.17
N LEU A 47 8.88 -2.87 -5.31
CA LEU A 47 10.01 -2.15 -5.89
C LEU A 47 10.47 -1.00 -4.97
N LEU A 48 9.54 -0.23 -4.41
CA LEU A 48 9.85 0.84 -3.46
C LEU A 48 10.51 0.29 -2.19
N LEU A 49 10.01 -0.81 -1.63
CA LEU A 49 10.59 -1.44 -0.43
C LEU A 49 11.98 -2.03 -0.70
N HIS A 50 12.19 -2.64 -1.87
CA HIS A 50 13.50 -3.13 -2.26
C HIS A 50 14.51 -1.98 -2.42
N CYS A 51 14.08 -0.85 -2.98
CA CYS A 51 14.91 0.36 -3.05
C CYS A 51 15.24 0.90 -1.66
N ALA A 52 14.27 0.98 -0.75
CA ALA A 52 14.50 1.43 0.62
C ALA A 52 15.48 0.53 1.36
N SER A 53 15.31 -0.79 1.28
CA SER A 53 16.22 -1.75 1.90
C SER A 53 17.64 -1.62 1.35
N ALA A 54 17.81 -1.42 0.03
CA ALA A 54 19.12 -1.16 -0.56
C ALA A 54 19.76 0.11 0.01
N LEU A 55 18.99 1.20 0.16
CA LEU A 55 19.48 2.45 0.76
C LEU A 55 19.84 2.30 2.25
N GLU A 56 19.03 1.60 3.03
CA GLU A 56 19.30 1.32 4.45
C GLU A 56 20.58 0.47 4.62
N ASN A 57 20.87 -0.42 3.68
CA ASN A 57 22.09 -1.24 3.65
C ASN A 57 23.29 -0.55 2.97
N ASN A 58 23.15 0.71 2.55
CA ASN A 58 24.17 1.46 1.78
C ASN A 58 24.58 0.79 0.45
N ASP A 59 23.73 -0.03 -0.15
CA ASP A 59 23.94 -0.61 -1.48
C ASP A 59 23.47 0.36 -2.57
N VAL A 60 24.33 1.33 -2.89
CA VAL A 60 24.05 2.37 -3.88
C VAL A 60 23.84 1.78 -5.28
N THR A 61 24.52 0.69 -5.63
CA THR A 61 24.39 0.06 -6.96
C THR A 61 23.02 -0.59 -7.12
N LEU A 62 22.57 -1.36 -6.14
CA LEU A 62 21.23 -1.96 -6.15
C LEU A 62 20.16 -0.87 -6.10
N ALA A 63 20.32 0.16 -5.27
CA ALA A 63 19.39 1.29 -5.22
C ALA A 63 19.26 1.98 -6.58
N GLN A 64 20.37 2.26 -7.28
CA GLN A 64 20.37 2.83 -8.63
C GLN A 64 19.65 1.93 -9.65
N GLN A 65 19.87 0.61 -9.60
CA GLN A 65 19.19 -0.34 -10.49
C GLN A 65 17.68 -0.36 -10.26
N VAL A 66 17.24 -0.39 -9.00
CA VAL A 66 15.81 -0.39 -8.65
C VAL A 66 15.16 0.95 -9.00
N MET A 67 15.83 2.08 -8.75
CA MET A 67 15.34 3.41 -9.16
C MET A 67 15.22 3.53 -10.69
N TRP A 68 16.12 2.93 -11.45
CA TRP A 68 16.00 2.88 -12.91
C TRP A 68 14.75 2.12 -13.35
N VAL A 69 14.44 0.98 -12.71
CA VAL A 69 13.20 0.24 -12.98
C VAL A 69 11.98 1.09 -12.61
N LEU A 70 11.97 1.70 -11.43
CA LEU A 70 10.91 2.60 -10.98
C LEU A 70 10.67 3.75 -11.96
N ASN A 71 11.73 4.33 -12.55
CA ASN A 71 11.61 5.41 -13.53
C ASN A 71 10.90 4.99 -14.83
N ASN A 72 10.89 3.69 -15.16
CA ASN A 72 10.15 3.16 -16.31
C ASN A 72 8.70 2.78 -15.96
N VAL A 73 8.35 2.73 -14.68
CA VAL A 73 7.02 2.35 -14.18
C VAL A 73 6.20 3.56 -13.74
N ALA A 74 6.86 4.50 -13.06
CA ALA A 74 6.29 5.73 -12.56
C ALA A 74 5.89 6.68 -13.70
N SER A 75 4.72 7.31 -13.56
CA SER A 75 4.23 8.27 -14.55
C SER A 75 3.38 9.35 -13.88
N PRO A 76 3.64 10.65 -14.11
CA PRO A 76 2.84 11.74 -13.54
C PRO A 76 1.43 11.85 -14.17
N VAL A 77 1.17 11.16 -15.28
CA VAL A 77 -0.11 11.15 -16.01
C VAL A 77 -0.75 9.75 -16.06
N GLY A 78 -0.17 8.78 -15.35
CA GLY A 78 -0.61 7.39 -15.31
C GLY A 78 -1.87 7.18 -14.45
N ASP A 79 -2.13 5.93 -14.07
CA ASP A 79 -3.09 5.60 -13.01
C ASP A 79 -2.59 6.06 -11.61
N PRO A 80 -3.41 5.97 -10.54
CA PRO A 80 -3.06 6.47 -9.21
C PRO A 80 -1.78 5.84 -8.65
N ASN A 81 -1.55 4.54 -8.89
CA ASN A 81 -0.34 3.87 -8.43
C ASN A 81 0.90 4.39 -9.16
N GLN A 82 0.79 4.64 -10.47
CA GLN A 82 1.89 5.22 -11.25
C GLN A 82 2.22 6.66 -10.87
N ARG A 83 1.19 7.49 -10.59
CA ARG A 83 1.37 8.87 -10.12
C ARG A 83 1.97 8.92 -8.72
N LEU A 84 1.50 8.05 -7.83
CA LEU A 84 2.07 7.88 -6.49
C LEU A 84 3.53 7.42 -6.57
N ALA A 85 3.83 6.40 -7.38
CA ALA A 85 5.19 5.90 -7.60
C ALA A 85 6.14 6.99 -8.11
N TRP A 86 5.65 7.92 -8.94
CA TRP A 86 6.43 9.06 -9.43
C TRP A 86 6.88 9.99 -8.30
N TRP A 87 6.00 10.29 -7.35
CA TRP A 87 6.36 11.09 -6.17
C TRP A 87 7.32 10.35 -5.24
N PHE A 88 7.13 9.06 -5.02
CA PHE A 88 8.08 8.24 -4.26
C PHE A 88 9.45 8.19 -4.91
N LEU A 89 9.53 8.01 -6.23
CA LEU A 89 10.79 8.00 -6.96
C LEU A 89 11.51 9.35 -6.80
N ARG A 90 10.79 10.47 -6.94
CA ARG A 90 11.37 11.81 -6.69
C ARG A 90 11.92 11.94 -5.29
N ALA A 91 11.17 11.50 -4.29
CA ALA A 91 11.61 11.55 -2.90
C ALA A 91 12.85 10.67 -2.62
N LEU A 92 12.91 9.48 -3.22
CA LEU A 92 14.06 8.58 -3.14
C LEU A 92 15.30 9.19 -3.80
N ILE A 93 15.16 9.82 -4.97
CA ILE A 93 16.25 10.55 -5.63
C ILE A 93 16.74 11.71 -4.75
N SER A 94 15.81 12.46 -4.15
CA SER A 94 16.11 13.55 -3.21
C SER A 94 16.92 13.04 -2.00
N ARG A 95 16.53 11.88 -1.44
CA ARG A 95 17.26 11.20 -0.36
C ARG A 95 18.69 10.79 -0.76
N VAL A 96 18.87 10.21 -1.93
CA VAL A 96 20.22 9.81 -2.40
C VAL A 96 21.11 11.03 -2.61
N GLY A 97 20.54 12.12 -3.14
CA GLY A 97 21.24 13.38 -3.35
C GLY A 97 21.73 14.05 -2.07
N SER A 98 21.09 13.79 -0.91
CA SER A 98 21.56 14.28 0.39
C SER A 98 22.64 13.39 1.01
N LEU A 99 22.65 12.09 0.70
CA LEU A 99 23.64 11.11 1.20
C LEU A 99 24.96 11.12 0.42
N CYS A 100 24.95 11.51 -0.87
CA CYS A 100 26.12 11.47 -1.76
C CYS A 100 26.34 12.81 -2.50
N PRO A 101 27.10 13.77 -1.92
CA PRO A 101 27.28 15.10 -2.51
C PRO A 101 28.06 15.13 -3.84
N THR A 102 28.83 14.10 -4.16
CA THR A 102 29.91 14.15 -5.17
C THR A 102 29.68 13.38 -6.47
N SER A 103 28.59 12.62 -6.65
CA SER A 103 28.44 11.73 -7.83
C SER A 103 27.18 11.91 -8.68
N MET A 104 26.25 12.82 -8.34
CA MET A 104 25.11 13.16 -9.19
C MET A 104 24.87 14.66 -9.23
N ASN A 105 25.70 15.38 -10.00
CA ASN A 105 25.32 16.71 -10.53
C ASN A 105 24.31 16.52 -11.68
N LEU A 106 23.16 15.93 -11.39
CA LEU A 106 21.96 16.19 -12.16
C LEU A 106 21.52 17.59 -11.76
N ASN A 107 21.59 18.54 -12.69
CA ASN A 107 21.27 19.95 -12.53
C ASN A 107 20.34 20.23 -11.35
N ARG A 108 20.93 20.62 -10.21
CA ARG A 108 20.23 21.10 -9.01
C ARG A 108 19.33 22.30 -9.34
N SER A 109 19.53 22.94 -10.51
CA SER A 109 18.72 24.05 -11.03
C SER A 109 17.48 23.62 -11.80
N SER A 110 17.34 22.37 -12.23
CA SER A 110 16.19 21.90 -13.05
C SER A 110 15.20 21.03 -12.27
N ILE A 111 15.65 20.32 -11.24
CA ILE A 111 14.82 19.36 -10.47
C ILE A 111 14.71 19.77 -8.98
N THR A 112 15.58 20.67 -8.51
CA THR A 112 15.64 21.12 -7.12
C THR A 112 15.78 22.65 -7.01
N SER A 113 15.02 23.41 -7.78
CA SER A 113 14.49 24.62 -7.15
C SER A 113 13.59 24.14 -6.01
N PRO A 114 13.58 24.74 -4.81
CA PRO A 114 12.43 24.57 -3.94
C PRO A 114 11.26 25.00 -4.82
N ALA A 115 10.49 24.03 -5.32
CA ALA A 115 9.40 24.27 -6.24
C ALA A 115 8.62 25.41 -5.62
N GLN A 116 8.60 26.56 -6.30
CA GLN A 116 8.09 27.81 -5.78
C GLN A 116 6.68 27.53 -5.29
N ARG A 117 6.52 27.29 -3.98
CA ARG A 117 5.31 26.68 -3.45
C ARG A 117 4.18 27.65 -3.78
N ARG A 118 3.20 27.17 -4.55
CA ARG A 118 2.20 28.05 -5.13
C ARG A 118 1.38 28.66 -4.01
N LEU A 119 1.36 29.99 -3.96
CA LEU A 119 0.44 30.72 -3.10
C LEU A 119 -0.94 30.74 -3.78
N MET A 120 -1.95 30.28 -3.06
CA MET A 120 -3.33 30.30 -3.51
C MET A 120 -3.99 31.64 -3.16
N THR A 121 -4.92 32.08 -3.98
CA THR A 121 -5.94 33.06 -3.60
C THR A 121 -6.93 32.42 -2.62
N VAL A 122 -7.66 33.25 -1.88
CA VAL A 122 -8.74 32.79 -0.97
C VAL A 122 -9.80 31.94 -1.71
N THR A 123 -10.09 32.28 -2.97
CA THR A 123 -11.02 31.52 -3.82
C THR A 123 -10.47 30.17 -4.26
N GLU A 124 -9.18 30.10 -4.59
CA GLU A 124 -8.53 28.82 -4.93
C GLU A 124 -8.44 27.92 -3.70
N LEU A 125 -8.15 28.49 -2.52
CA LEU A 125 -8.17 27.74 -1.26
C LEU A 125 -9.57 27.19 -0.93
N ALA A 126 -10.63 27.94 -1.18
CA ALA A 126 -11.99 27.43 -1.02
C ALA A 126 -12.26 26.23 -1.96
N GLY A 127 -11.86 26.34 -3.23
CA GLY A 127 -11.94 25.23 -4.18
C GLY A 127 -11.08 24.01 -3.79
N TYR A 128 -9.92 24.24 -3.18
CA TYR A 128 -9.05 23.18 -2.66
C TYR A 128 -9.71 22.41 -1.51
N VAL A 129 -10.29 23.13 -0.54
CA VAL A 129 -11.01 22.55 0.61
C VAL A 129 -12.25 21.77 0.18
N ASP A 130 -12.93 22.24 -0.87
CA ASP A 130 -14.18 21.65 -1.36
C ASP A 130 -13.96 20.48 -2.35
N LEU A 131 -12.71 20.23 -2.76
CA LEU A 131 -12.40 19.26 -3.80
C LEU A 131 -12.75 17.81 -3.39
N ILE A 132 -12.50 17.48 -2.12
CA ILE A 132 -12.86 16.21 -1.46
C ILE A 132 -13.25 16.50 0.00
N PRO A 133 -14.06 15.66 0.67
CA PRO A 133 -14.56 15.93 2.02
C PRO A 133 -13.48 15.91 3.11
N TRP A 134 -12.20 15.70 2.78
CA TRP A 134 -11.09 15.53 3.71
C TRP A 134 -11.02 16.62 4.79
N HIS A 135 -11.05 17.89 4.39
CA HIS A 135 -11.04 19.01 5.31
C HIS A 135 -12.43 19.30 5.89
N ARG A 136 -13.48 19.25 5.05
CA ARG A 136 -14.85 19.55 5.47
C ARG A 136 -15.38 18.60 6.54
N PHE A 137 -14.97 17.34 6.53
CA PHE A 137 -15.31 16.36 7.55
C PHE A 137 -14.90 16.86 8.94
N GLY A 138 -13.64 17.28 9.08
CA GLY A 138 -13.11 17.84 10.32
C GLY A 138 -13.81 19.12 10.74
N PHE A 139 -14.08 20.03 9.79
CA PHE A 139 -14.79 21.27 10.05
C PHE A 139 -16.21 21.03 10.56
N CYS A 140 -16.95 20.14 9.91
CA CYS A 140 -18.34 19.82 10.27
C CYS A 140 -18.41 19.22 11.68
N ALA A 141 -17.61 18.17 11.96
CA ALA A 141 -17.57 17.55 13.28
C ALA A 141 -17.15 18.53 14.39
N SER A 142 -16.12 19.34 14.13
CA SER A 142 -15.61 20.32 15.10
C SER A 142 -16.62 21.44 15.35
N ASN A 143 -17.22 22.00 14.30
CA ASN A 143 -18.23 23.06 14.45
C ASN A 143 -19.45 22.56 15.24
N SER A 144 -19.91 21.34 14.98
CA SER A 144 -21.01 20.71 15.72
C SER A 144 -20.68 20.55 17.21
N ALA A 145 -19.46 20.10 17.54
CA ALA A 145 -18.99 19.99 18.93
C ALA A 145 -18.83 21.37 19.61
N ILE A 146 -18.25 22.35 18.91
CA ILE A 146 -18.10 23.73 19.39
C ILE A 146 -19.46 24.35 19.68
N SER A 147 -20.42 24.25 18.74
CA SER A 147 -21.77 24.81 18.91
C SER A 147 -22.48 24.28 20.15
N LYS A 148 -22.29 23.00 20.49
CA LYS A 148 -22.82 22.40 21.72
C LYS A 148 -22.12 22.92 22.97
N ALA A 149 -20.79 23.01 22.94
CA ALA A 149 -20.00 23.46 24.09
C ALA A 149 -20.23 24.94 24.46
N ILE A 150 -20.56 25.79 23.49
CA ILE A 150 -20.78 27.23 23.68
C ILE A 150 -22.27 27.60 23.86
N GLN A 151 -23.16 26.62 23.98
CA GLN A 151 -24.57 26.87 24.23
C GLN A 151 -24.75 27.65 25.55
N GLY A 152 -25.64 28.67 25.57
CA GLY A 152 -25.83 29.54 26.73
C GLY A 152 -24.79 30.64 26.92
N TYR A 153 -23.67 30.63 26.17
CA TYR A 153 -22.68 31.70 26.23
C TYR A 153 -23.02 32.85 25.28
N ASN A 154 -22.84 34.08 25.78
CA ASN A 154 -23.04 35.32 25.01
C ASN A 154 -21.74 35.86 24.40
N LYS A 155 -20.58 35.37 24.87
CA LYS A 155 -19.24 35.71 24.36
C LYS A 155 -18.47 34.42 24.16
N VAL A 156 -17.83 34.30 23.01
CA VAL A 156 -17.07 33.12 22.60
C VAL A 156 -15.72 33.57 22.07
N HIS A 157 -14.65 32.96 22.53
CA HIS A 157 -13.30 33.19 22.05
C HIS A 157 -12.71 31.89 21.52
N ILE A 158 -12.38 31.86 20.25
CA ILE A 158 -11.81 30.71 19.56
C ILE A 158 -10.33 31.01 19.29
N ILE A 159 -9.43 30.16 19.81
CA ILE A 159 -8.02 30.15 19.41
C ILE A 159 -7.87 29.09 18.33
N ASP A 160 -7.52 29.51 17.11
CA ASP A 160 -7.47 28.63 15.94
C ASP A 160 -6.03 28.33 15.50
N PHE A 161 -5.66 27.06 15.65
CA PHE A 161 -4.44 26.47 15.13
C PHE A 161 -4.77 25.63 13.89
N SER A 162 -4.76 26.27 12.72
CA SER A 162 -5.14 25.62 11.46
C SER A 162 -4.18 25.93 10.31
N VAL A 163 -3.91 24.92 9.48
CA VAL A 163 -3.16 25.08 8.21
C VAL A 163 -4.06 25.54 7.05
N THR A 164 -5.38 25.57 7.24
CA THR A 164 -6.39 25.87 6.21
C THR A 164 -6.90 27.32 6.27
N HIS A 165 -6.11 28.24 6.81
CA HIS A 165 -6.35 29.70 6.82
C HIS A 165 -7.80 30.10 7.12
N CYS A 166 -8.35 29.63 8.25
CA CYS A 166 -9.68 30.01 8.74
C CYS A 166 -10.88 29.57 7.88
N MET A 167 -10.72 28.66 6.91
CA MET A 167 -11.81 28.18 6.06
C MET A 167 -12.94 27.43 6.79
N GLN A 168 -12.72 27.03 8.03
CA GLN A 168 -13.74 26.41 8.89
C GLN A 168 -14.81 27.40 9.35
N TRP A 169 -14.45 28.67 9.57
CA TRP A 169 -15.26 29.60 10.35
C TRP A 169 -16.48 30.21 9.64
N PRO A 170 -16.53 30.38 8.31
CA PRO A 170 -17.73 30.87 7.64
C PRO A 170 -18.98 30.02 7.93
N THR A 171 -18.86 28.69 7.97
CA THR A 171 -20.00 27.81 8.24
C THR A 171 -20.44 27.86 9.71
N LEU A 172 -19.50 28.00 10.65
CA LEU A 172 -19.83 28.21 12.07
C LEU A 172 -20.53 29.56 12.28
N ILE A 173 -20.03 30.64 11.67
CA ILE A 173 -20.65 31.98 11.77
C ILE A 173 -22.09 31.95 11.23
N ASP A 174 -22.32 31.29 10.09
CA ASP A 174 -23.67 31.13 9.53
C ASP A 174 -24.60 30.32 10.46
N ALA A 175 -24.09 29.28 11.12
CA ALA A 175 -24.84 28.51 12.10
C ALA A 175 -25.17 29.33 13.35
N LEU A 176 -24.21 30.12 13.86
CA LEU A 176 -24.39 30.96 15.05
C LEU A 176 -25.38 32.10 14.83
N ALA A 177 -25.44 32.65 13.60
CA ALA A 177 -26.45 33.64 13.22
C ALA A 177 -27.89 33.11 13.36
N LYS A 178 -28.08 31.79 13.27
CA LYS A 178 -29.38 31.11 13.33
C LYS A 178 -29.70 30.54 14.72
N ARG A 179 -28.84 30.76 15.71
CA ARG A 179 -29.01 30.24 17.07
C ARG A 179 -30.27 30.82 17.72
N SER A 180 -31.07 29.99 18.37
CA SER A 180 -32.36 30.38 18.98
C SER A 180 -32.23 31.47 20.05
N GLU A 181 -31.11 31.51 20.77
CA GLU A 181 -30.79 32.50 21.81
C GLU A 181 -30.23 33.82 21.22
N GLY A 182 -30.09 33.90 19.89
CA GLY A 182 -29.35 34.96 19.20
C GLY A 182 -27.85 34.66 19.07
N PRO A 183 -27.17 35.33 18.12
CA PRO A 183 -25.74 35.13 17.89
C PRO A 183 -24.90 35.67 19.06
N PRO A 184 -23.90 34.92 19.56
CA PRO A 184 -22.96 35.43 20.53
C PRO A 184 -21.98 36.41 19.89
N SER A 185 -21.28 37.20 20.71
CA SER A 185 -20.08 37.91 20.27
C SER A 185 -18.95 36.89 20.08
N VAL A 186 -18.40 36.81 18.87
CA VAL A 186 -17.36 35.84 18.51
C VAL A 186 -16.03 36.56 18.33
N ARG A 187 -14.99 36.10 19.03
CA ARG A 187 -13.61 36.53 18.83
C ARG A 187 -12.79 35.36 18.32
N ILE A 188 -12.05 35.53 17.24
CA ILE A 188 -11.12 34.51 16.73
C ILE A 188 -9.70 35.03 16.81
N SER A 189 -8.82 34.27 17.45
CA SER A 189 -7.40 34.57 17.57
C SER A 189 -6.57 33.51 16.85
N VAL A 190 -5.64 33.92 15.98
CA VAL A 190 -4.72 33.02 15.25
C VAL A 190 -3.27 33.40 15.52
N PRO A 191 -2.33 32.44 15.57
CA PRO A 191 -0.91 32.77 15.67
C PRO A 191 -0.41 33.44 14.38
N SER A 192 0.51 34.39 14.51
CA SER A 192 1.18 35.03 13.37
C SER A 192 2.05 34.05 12.59
N TRP A 193 2.76 33.17 13.29
CA TRP A 193 3.51 32.09 12.69
C TRP A 193 2.62 30.87 12.41
N ARG A 194 2.74 30.30 11.21
CA ARG A 194 2.15 29.02 10.83
C ARG A 194 3.18 28.08 10.20
N PRO A 195 2.99 26.75 10.30
CA PRO A 195 3.76 25.78 9.54
C PRO A 195 3.72 26.16 8.06
N GLN A 196 4.91 26.32 7.47
CA GLN A 196 5.03 26.64 6.06
C GLN A 196 4.81 25.35 5.25
N VAL A 197 3.56 24.92 5.15
CA VAL A 197 3.11 23.71 4.44
C VAL A 197 1.85 24.04 3.63
N PRO A 198 1.62 23.38 2.49
CA PRO A 198 0.39 23.59 1.74
C PRO A 198 -0.88 23.25 2.54
N PRO A 199 -2.01 23.92 2.27
CA PRO A 199 -2.15 24.98 1.27
C PRO A 199 -1.56 26.32 1.77
N LEU A 200 -0.79 27.00 0.91
CA LEU A 200 -0.24 28.33 1.22
C LEU A 200 -1.12 29.42 0.62
N LEU A 201 -1.24 30.55 1.31
CA LEU A 201 -2.12 31.65 0.92
C LEU A 201 -1.31 32.90 0.53
N ASN A 202 -1.80 33.63 -0.47
CA ASN A 202 -1.15 34.85 -0.98
C ASN A 202 -1.53 36.14 -0.26
N VAL A 203 -2.29 36.05 0.84
CA VAL A 203 -2.71 37.18 1.69
C VAL A 203 -2.38 36.88 3.14
N THR A 204 -2.27 37.93 3.97
CA THR A 204 -1.93 37.78 5.39
C THR A 204 -3.13 37.30 6.23
N SER A 205 -2.86 36.85 7.46
CA SER A 205 -3.92 36.43 8.39
C SER A 205 -4.88 37.58 8.72
N GLU A 206 -4.37 38.82 8.80
CA GLU A 206 -5.18 40.02 9.06
C GLU A 206 -6.17 40.28 7.92
N GLU A 207 -5.76 40.12 6.67
CA GLU A 207 -6.65 40.29 5.52
C GLU A 207 -7.75 39.22 5.50
N VAL A 208 -7.41 37.96 5.83
CA VAL A 208 -8.40 36.88 6.02
C VAL A 208 -9.38 37.25 7.13
N GLY A 209 -8.86 37.73 8.26
CA GLY A 209 -9.65 38.22 9.39
C GLY A 209 -10.62 39.34 9.01
N GLN A 210 -10.17 40.30 8.21
CA GLN A 210 -11.03 41.38 7.71
C GLN A 210 -12.16 40.84 6.83
N ARG A 211 -11.86 39.87 5.94
CA ARG A 211 -12.89 39.22 5.09
C ARG A 211 -13.91 38.45 5.94
N LEU A 212 -13.47 37.73 6.97
CA LEU A 212 -14.35 37.06 7.92
C LEU A 212 -15.20 38.04 8.72
N GLY A 213 -14.62 39.16 9.16
CA GLY A 213 -15.37 40.22 9.84
C GLY A 213 -16.46 40.84 8.97
N ASN A 214 -16.18 41.05 7.68
CA ASN A 214 -17.20 41.49 6.72
C ASN A 214 -18.32 40.45 6.55
N PHE A 215 -17.98 39.16 6.48
CA PHE A 215 -18.97 38.08 6.38
C PHE A 215 -19.81 37.95 7.66
N ALA A 216 -19.19 38.03 8.84
CA ALA A 216 -19.88 38.00 10.12
C ALA A 216 -20.84 39.19 10.27
N LYS A 217 -20.39 40.39 9.87
CA LYS A 217 -21.25 41.58 9.82
C LYS A 217 -22.43 41.39 8.87
N PHE A 218 -22.24 40.77 7.71
CA PHE A 218 -23.32 40.44 6.79
C PHE A 218 -24.33 39.43 7.37
N LYS A 219 -23.89 38.58 8.31
CA LYS A 219 -24.71 37.62 9.04
C LYS A 219 -25.25 38.15 10.38
N ASP A 220 -25.07 39.44 10.67
CA ASP A 220 -25.44 40.08 11.94
C ASP A 220 -24.83 39.42 13.19
N VAL A 221 -23.61 38.88 13.06
CA VAL A 221 -22.84 38.29 14.17
C VAL A 221 -21.77 39.29 14.64
N PRO A 222 -21.77 39.73 15.92
CA PRO A 222 -20.69 40.58 16.46
C PRO A 222 -19.36 39.83 16.43
N PHE A 223 -18.33 40.42 15.83
CA PHE A 223 -17.10 39.70 15.49
C PHE A 223 -15.83 40.51 15.69
N GLU A 224 -14.81 39.89 16.27
CA GLU A 224 -13.44 40.40 16.41
C GLU A 224 -12.43 39.36 15.91
N PHE A 225 -11.37 39.80 15.24
CA PHE A 225 -10.30 38.91 14.76
C PHE A 225 -8.93 39.46 15.15
N HIS A 226 -8.13 38.64 15.83
CA HIS A 226 -6.81 39.02 16.29
C HIS A 226 -5.73 38.06 15.78
N VAL A 227 -4.58 38.61 15.44
CA VAL A 227 -3.37 37.84 15.16
C VAL A 227 -2.42 38.06 16.34
N PHE A 228 -1.88 36.99 16.93
CA PHE A 228 -1.00 37.07 18.09
C PHE A 228 0.40 36.52 17.80
N GLY A 229 1.42 37.10 18.44
CA GLY A 229 2.84 36.80 18.20
C GLY A 229 3.50 37.75 17.19
N GLU A 230 4.78 38.08 17.39
CA GLU A 230 5.52 39.00 16.52
C GLU A 230 6.07 38.29 15.26
N GLU A 231 5.83 38.85 14.07
CA GLU A 231 6.55 38.47 12.85
C GLU A 231 7.95 39.11 12.89
N ASP A 232 8.93 38.41 13.46
CA ASP A 232 10.30 38.92 13.40
C ASP A 232 10.89 38.67 11.99
N GLN A 233 10.77 39.67 11.12
CA GLN A 233 11.33 39.67 9.75
C GLN A 233 12.88 39.68 9.73
N THR A 234 13.53 39.68 10.90
CA THR A 234 14.98 39.83 11.05
C THR A 234 15.75 38.54 11.36
N LEU A 235 15.09 37.38 11.47
CA LEU A 235 15.77 36.08 11.59
C LEU A 235 16.38 35.65 10.25
N SER A 236 17.48 36.33 9.90
CA SER A 236 18.44 35.90 8.91
C SER A 236 18.88 34.47 9.21
N PHE A 237 18.93 33.66 8.15
CA PHE A 237 19.40 32.27 8.13
C PHE A 237 20.76 32.13 8.85
N SER A 238 20.74 31.87 10.14
CA SER A 238 21.89 31.43 10.92
C SER A 238 21.65 29.99 11.38
N SER A 239 22.71 29.20 11.23
CA SER A 239 22.70 27.75 11.14
C SER A 239 22.61 27.03 12.49
N SER A 240 21.48 27.18 13.20
CA SER A 240 21.07 26.28 14.30
C SER A 240 19.55 26.26 14.47
N SER A 241 18.92 25.18 13.99
CA SER A 241 17.53 24.71 14.20
C SER A 241 16.41 25.78 14.38
N PRO A 242 15.91 26.42 13.29
CA PRO A 242 14.88 27.47 13.35
C PRO A 242 13.48 27.04 13.81
N CYS A 243 13.19 25.74 14.02
CA CYS A 243 11.85 25.29 14.42
C CYS A 243 11.57 25.41 15.93
N ASN A 244 12.60 25.35 16.78
CA ASN A 244 12.40 25.45 18.23
C ASN A 244 12.12 26.91 18.67
N SER A 245 12.75 27.89 18.02
CA SER A 245 12.57 29.31 18.37
C SER A 245 11.13 29.80 18.16
N HIS A 246 10.47 29.40 17.07
CA HIS A 246 9.06 29.76 16.83
C HIS A 246 8.10 29.06 17.80
N PHE A 247 8.41 27.83 18.20
CA PHE A 247 7.61 27.10 19.18
C PHE A 247 7.70 27.73 20.58
N ASP A 248 8.92 28.10 21.02
CA ASP A 248 9.11 28.79 22.31
C ASP A 248 8.41 30.16 22.33
N LEU A 249 8.51 30.92 21.23
CA LEU A 249 7.76 32.17 21.05
C LEU A 249 6.25 31.95 21.12
N LEU A 250 5.74 30.90 20.46
CA LEU A 250 4.33 30.55 20.51
C LEU A 250 3.88 30.27 21.95
N LEU A 251 4.61 29.41 22.68
CA LEU A 251 4.28 29.06 24.06
C LEU A 251 4.25 30.29 24.98
N ASN A 252 5.23 31.19 24.82
CA ASN A 252 5.28 32.44 25.59
C ASN A 252 4.06 33.34 25.36
N GLN A 253 3.43 33.27 24.19
CA GLN A 253 2.23 34.06 23.86
C GLN A 253 0.93 33.37 24.31
N LEU A 254 0.95 32.06 24.56
CA LEU A 254 -0.21 31.29 25.02
C LEU A 254 -0.39 31.41 26.53
N ASN A 255 -0.69 32.62 26.99
CA ASN A 255 -1.05 32.89 28.38
C ASN A 255 -2.25 33.86 28.46
N PRO A 256 -2.98 33.88 29.59
CA PRO A 256 -4.21 34.66 29.70
C PRO A 256 -4.06 36.15 29.44
N SER A 257 -2.94 36.77 29.82
CA SER A 257 -2.75 38.21 29.66
C SER A 257 -2.44 38.60 28.21
N MET A 258 -1.58 37.84 27.52
CA MET A 258 -1.25 38.09 26.11
C MET A 258 -2.43 37.83 25.17
N LEU A 259 -3.24 36.81 25.47
CA LEU A 259 -4.47 36.51 24.73
C LEU A 259 -5.65 37.42 25.11
N ASN A 260 -5.48 38.25 26.14
CA ASN A 260 -6.52 39.11 26.72
C ASN A 260 -7.80 38.29 27.00
N LEU A 261 -7.66 37.18 27.72
CA LEU A 261 -8.78 36.30 28.05
C LEU A 261 -9.75 37.01 29.00
N LYS A 262 -11.06 36.86 28.73
CA LYS A 262 -12.13 37.46 29.53
C LYS A 262 -12.82 36.37 30.36
N GLU A 263 -13.05 36.61 31.64
CA GLU A 263 -13.68 35.59 32.53
C GLU A 263 -15.09 35.18 32.09
N ASP A 264 -15.79 36.03 31.32
CA ASP A 264 -17.17 35.79 30.88
C ASP A 264 -17.28 35.24 29.45
N GLU A 265 -16.17 34.80 28.84
CA GLU A 265 -16.17 34.19 27.51
C GLU A 265 -15.99 32.66 27.57
N ALA A 266 -16.71 31.93 26.70
CA ALA A 266 -16.39 30.53 26.44
C ALA A 266 -15.13 30.45 25.60
N LEU A 267 -14.05 29.92 26.18
CA LEU A 267 -12.79 29.70 25.48
C LEU A 267 -12.80 28.35 24.75
N VAL A 268 -12.61 28.38 23.44
CA VAL A 268 -12.52 27.22 22.55
C VAL A 268 -11.11 27.17 21.97
N ILE A 269 -10.49 25.99 21.97
CA ILE A 269 -9.22 25.77 21.28
C ILE A 269 -9.45 24.79 20.13
N ASN A 270 -9.17 25.22 18.91
CA ASN A 270 -9.38 24.42 17.70
C ASN A 270 -8.04 24.12 17.03
N CYS A 271 -7.76 22.84 16.85
CA CYS A 271 -6.53 22.35 16.23
C CYS A 271 -6.86 21.52 14.98
N GLN A 272 -6.52 22.04 13.79
CA GLN A 272 -6.83 21.41 12.49
C GLN A 272 -5.53 21.15 11.72
N ASN A 273 -5.10 19.89 11.69
CA ASN A 273 -3.88 19.41 11.01
C ASN A 273 -2.61 20.18 11.41
N TRP A 274 -2.55 20.70 12.64
CA TRP A 274 -1.46 21.57 13.11
C TRP A 274 -0.48 20.85 14.02
N ILE A 275 -0.99 20.05 14.96
CA ILE A 275 -0.22 19.45 16.05
C ILE A 275 0.93 18.58 15.53
N ARG A 276 0.74 17.92 14.39
CA ARG A 276 1.77 17.12 13.74
C ARG A 276 3.07 17.88 13.45
N TYR A 277 2.99 19.20 13.24
CA TYR A 277 4.12 20.07 12.88
C TYR A 277 4.82 20.71 14.09
N LEU A 278 4.37 20.43 15.31
CA LEU A 278 5.13 20.81 16.50
C LEU A 278 6.49 20.11 16.51
N PRO A 279 7.57 20.79 16.95
CA PRO A 279 8.93 20.26 16.87
C PRO A 279 9.12 18.99 17.71
N MET A 280 10.21 18.28 17.43
CA MET A 280 10.66 17.16 18.26
C MET A 280 11.56 17.67 19.38
N ASN A 281 11.54 17.00 20.53
CA ASN A 281 12.53 17.23 21.57
C ASN A 281 13.94 16.92 21.04
N GLU A 282 14.78 17.94 20.96
CA GLU A 282 16.21 17.75 21.14
C GLU A 282 16.41 17.61 22.66
N GLY A 283 16.95 16.48 23.12
CA GLY A 283 17.00 16.15 24.54
C GLY A 283 17.62 17.24 25.42
N SER A 284 16.78 18.06 26.05
CA SER A 284 17.12 18.78 27.27
C SER A 284 16.61 17.97 28.44
N VAL A 285 17.51 17.21 29.05
CA VAL A 285 17.28 16.51 30.32
C VAL A 285 17.12 17.57 31.41
N LEU A 286 15.96 17.63 32.07
CA LEU A 286 15.83 18.35 33.33
C LEU A 286 16.76 17.66 34.36
N PRO A 287 17.47 18.39 35.24
CA PRO A 287 18.45 17.80 36.14
C PRO A 287 17.93 16.69 37.08
N ASP A 288 16.62 16.48 37.20
CA ASP A 288 16.02 15.55 38.17
C ASP A 288 14.85 14.70 37.65
N SER A 289 14.61 14.61 36.33
CA SER A 289 13.61 13.68 35.76
C SER A 289 14.14 12.93 34.53
N HIS A 290 14.08 11.60 34.56
CA HIS A 290 14.48 10.72 33.46
C HIS A 290 13.45 10.67 32.31
N GLU A 291 12.41 11.51 32.32
CA GLU A 291 11.36 11.53 31.30
C GLU A 291 11.55 12.67 30.30
N ILE A 292 11.71 12.31 29.03
CA ILE A 292 11.77 13.26 27.91
C ILE A 292 10.32 13.67 27.57
N ILE A 293 9.87 14.85 28.01
CA ILE A 293 8.50 15.36 27.80
C ILE A 293 8.36 15.98 26.41
N SER A 294 7.61 15.37 25.49
CA SER A 294 7.48 15.86 24.10
C SER A 294 6.99 17.31 24.00
N CYS A 295 7.45 18.08 23.01
CA CYS A 295 6.90 19.41 22.69
C CYS A 295 5.37 19.39 22.50
N ARG A 296 4.81 18.27 21.99
CA ARG A 296 3.36 18.09 21.90
C ARG A 296 2.70 18.09 23.29
N ASP A 297 3.32 17.41 24.26
CA ASP A 297 2.84 17.36 25.65
C ASP A 297 2.98 18.73 26.33
N ILE A 298 4.08 19.45 26.11
CA ILE A 298 4.27 20.82 26.62
C ILE A 298 3.19 21.77 26.06
N PHE A 299 2.90 21.67 24.76
CA PHE A 299 1.82 22.43 24.14
C PHE A 299 0.47 22.10 24.76
N PHE A 300 0.18 20.82 24.98
CA PHE A 300 -1.06 20.36 25.61
C PHE A 300 -1.22 20.85 27.04
N ASP A 301 -0.16 20.80 27.85
CA ASP A 301 -0.15 21.33 29.21
C ASP A 301 -0.39 22.86 29.20
N THR A 302 0.26 23.58 28.28
CA THR A 302 0.10 25.03 28.13
C THR A 302 -1.33 25.42 27.79
N ILE A 303 -1.95 24.78 26.78
CA ILE A 303 -3.33 25.09 26.39
C ILE A 303 -4.34 24.65 27.45
N LYS A 304 -4.05 23.58 28.20
CA LYS A 304 -4.85 23.15 29.36
C LYS A 304 -4.86 24.22 30.45
N GLY A 305 -3.71 24.86 30.68
CA GLY A 305 -3.57 25.98 31.62
C GLY A 305 -4.43 27.20 31.29
N LEU A 306 -4.88 27.35 30.03
CA LEU A 306 -5.83 28.39 29.62
C LEU A 306 -7.29 28.08 30.04
N ASN A 307 -7.56 26.88 30.53
CA ASN A 307 -8.87 26.41 30.97
C ASN A 307 -10.00 26.54 29.91
N PRO A 308 -9.82 25.96 28.71
CA PRO A 308 -10.85 25.99 27.65
C PRO A 308 -12.07 25.14 28.02
N CYS A 309 -13.25 25.53 27.54
CA CYS A 309 -14.47 24.73 27.70
C CYS A 309 -14.49 23.50 26.78
N ILE A 310 -13.85 23.58 25.62
CA ILE A 310 -13.66 22.46 24.70
C ILE A 310 -12.37 22.64 23.89
N ILE A 311 -11.73 21.52 23.58
CA ILE A 311 -10.65 21.45 22.60
C ILE A 311 -11.10 20.52 21.48
N THR A 312 -11.08 21.00 20.24
CA THR A 312 -11.31 20.18 19.05
C THR A 312 -9.98 19.87 18.39
N VAL A 313 -9.75 18.60 18.07
CA VAL A 313 -8.54 18.17 17.36
C VAL A 313 -8.93 17.33 16.14
N VAL A 314 -8.43 17.74 14.98
CA VAL A 314 -8.55 17.00 13.72
C VAL A 314 -7.15 16.80 13.19
N ASP A 315 -6.81 15.55 12.93
CA ASP A 315 -5.52 15.15 12.38
C ASP A 315 -5.73 13.91 11.49
N GLU A 316 -4.66 13.43 10.86
CA GLU A 316 -4.69 12.32 9.92
C GLU A 316 -4.31 11.02 10.62
N ASP A 317 -5.15 10.00 10.49
CA ASP A 317 -4.97 8.71 11.17
C ASP A 317 -3.96 7.82 10.46
N SER A 318 -2.67 8.04 10.72
CA SER A 318 -1.56 7.26 10.18
C SER A 318 -0.34 7.30 11.09
N ASP A 319 0.43 6.21 11.15
CA ASP A 319 1.64 6.12 11.97
C ASP A 319 2.91 6.29 11.13
N LEU A 320 3.34 7.54 10.96
CA LEU A 320 4.56 7.89 10.21
C LEU A 320 5.77 8.15 11.12
N GLY A 321 5.68 7.75 12.38
CA GLY A 321 6.75 7.88 13.37
C GLY A 321 7.93 6.92 13.18
N ALA A 322 7.79 5.89 12.33
CA ALA A 322 8.78 4.82 12.20
C ALA A 322 10.21 5.29 11.84
N LEU A 323 11.21 4.64 12.44
CA LEU A 323 12.63 4.92 12.21
C LEU A 323 13.12 4.33 10.88
N SER A 324 12.62 3.14 10.49
CA SER A 324 12.97 2.50 9.21
C SER A 324 12.30 3.21 8.04
N LEU A 325 13.08 3.44 6.98
CA LEU A 325 12.60 3.92 5.68
C LEU A 325 11.61 2.94 5.06
N THR A 326 11.87 1.64 5.17
CA THR A 326 10.98 0.59 4.66
C THR A 326 9.59 0.67 5.29
N SER A 327 9.51 0.75 6.63
CA SER A 327 8.23 0.94 7.33
C SER A 327 7.53 2.25 6.95
N ARG A 328 8.29 3.35 6.83
CA ARG A 328 7.71 4.63 6.39
C ARG A 328 7.15 4.54 4.98
N ILE A 329 7.83 3.88 4.03
CA ILE A 329 7.32 3.69 2.67
C ILE A 329 6.02 2.89 2.69
N THR A 330 5.96 1.76 3.39
CA THR A 330 4.73 0.94 3.45
C THR A 330 3.55 1.76 3.97
N THR A 331 3.69 2.40 5.13
CA THR A 331 2.60 3.18 5.71
C THR A 331 2.21 4.36 4.82
N CYS A 332 3.20 5.10 4.31
CA CYS A 332 3.00 6.26 3.45
C CYS A 332 2.32 5.87 2.12
N PHE A 333 2.73 4.76 1.50
CA PHE A 333 2.18 4.28 0.24
C PHE A 333 0.70 3.90 0.41
N ASN A 334 0.39 3.10 1.42
CA ASN A 334 -0.98 2.66 1.68
C ASN A 334 -1.90 3.81 2.08
N TYR A 335 -1.40 4.75 2.89
CA TYR A 335 -2.18 5.87 3.37
C TYR A 335 -2.40 6.94 2.28
N LEU A 336 -1.34 7.38 1.61
CA LEU A 336 -1.41 8.46 0.62
C LEU A 336 -1.92 8.00 -0.75
N TRP A 337 -2.12 6.69 -0.96
CA TRP A 337 -2.87 6.21 -2.12
C TRP A 337 -4.33 6.71 -2.12
N ILE A 338 -4.95 6.82 -0.94
CA ILE A 338 -6.35 7.22 -0.76
C ILE A 338 -6.69 8.52 -1.52
N PRO A 339 -6.00 9.66 -1.28
CA PRO A 339 -6.34 10.89 -1.98
C PRO A 339 -6.09 10.82 -3.50
N PHE A 340 -5.11 10.03 -3.98
CA PHE A 340 -4.91 9.86 -5.43
C PHE A 340 -6.07 9.10 -6.10
N ASP A 341 -6.59 8.05 -5.45
CA ASP A 341 -7.76 7.29 -5.94
C ASP A 341 -9.05 8.11 -5.83
N ALA A 342 -9.22 8.83 -4.72
CA ALA A 342 -10.37 9.71 -4.51
C ALA A 342 -10.44 10.81 -5.57
N LEU A 343 -9.34 11.52 -5.79
CA LEU A 343 -9.31 12.57 -6.80
C LEU A 343 -9.53 12.03 -8.21
N GLU A 344 -9.01 10.85 -8.56
CA GLU A 344 -9.28 10.24 -9.88
C GLU A 344 -10.73 9.81 -10.06
N THR A 345 -11.41 9.42 -8.98
CA THR A 345 -12.83 9.05 -9.04
C THR A 345 -13.72 10.23 -9.44
N PHE A 346 -13.35 11.46 -9.03
CA PHE A 346 -14.19 12.65 -9.22
C PHE A 346 -13.69 13.63 -10.29
N LEU A 347 -12.40 13.56 -10.64
CA LEU A 347 -11.75 14.55 -11.51
C LEU A 347 -11.07 13.89 -12.70
N SER A 348 -11.14 14.54 -13.86
CA SER A 348 -10.46 14.10 -15.07
C SER A 348 -8.93 14.17 -14.94
N LYS A 349 -8.23 13.42 -15.80
CA LYS A 349 -6.76 13.32 -15.74
C LYS A 349 -6.02 14.64 -15.97
N ASP A 350 -6.61 15.53 -16.75
CA ASP A 350 -6.01 16.81 -17.09
C ASP A 350 -6.51 17.96 -16.19
N ASN A 351 -7.25 17.65 -15.11
CA ASN A 351 -7.77 18.65 -14.20
C ASN A 351 -6.63 19.33 -13.42
N THR A 352 -6.50 20.65 -13.54
CA THR A 352 -5.44 21.42 -12.88
C THR A 352 -5.52 21.37 -11.36
N GLN A 353 -6.73 21.45 -10.77
CA GLN A 353 -6.90 21.40 -9.31
C GLN A 353 -6.46 20.06 -8.74
N ARG A 354 -6.71 18.95 -9.47
CA ARG A 354 -6.19 17.63 -9.12
C ARG A 354 -4.67 17.62 -9.09
N ILE A 355 -4.03 18.09 -10.17
CA ILE A 355 -2.57 18.08 -10.30
C ILE A 355 -1.93 18.90 -9.18
N GLU A 356 -2.54 20.04 -8.83
CA GLU A 356 -2.10 20.89 -7.72
C GLU A 356 -2.25 20.18 -6.37
N TYR A 357 -3.40 19.57 -6.09
CA TYR A 357 -3.63 18.82 -4.85
C TYR A 357 -2.68 17.62 -4.72
N GLU A 358 -2.49 16.85 -5.80
CA GLU A 358 -1.52 15.75 -5.85
C GLU A 358 -0.08 16.25 -5.64
N ALA A 359 0.25 17.48 -6.04
CA ALA A 359 1.56 18.07 -5.80
C ALA A 359 1.82 18.40 -4.33
N ASP A 360 0.82 18.88 -3.62
CA ASP A 360 0.90 19.12 -2.18
C ASP A 360 1.11 17.81 -1.40
N ILE A 361 0.38 16.75 -1.76
CA ILE A 361 0.62 15.40 -1.24
C ILE A 361 2.02 14.90 -1.61
N GLY A 362 2.46 15.18 -2.83
CA GLY A 362 3.79 14.87 -3.32
C GLY A 362 4.92 15.46 -2.47
N HIS A 363 4.77 16.73 -2.07
CA HIS A 363 5.72 17.39 -1.16
C HIS A 363 5.73 16.77 0.24
N LYS A 364 4.57 16.29 0.70
CA LYS A 364 4.47 15.51 1.94
C LYS A 364 5.22 14.17 1.82
N ILE A 365 5.05 13.43 0.73
CA ILE A 365 5.84 12.20 0.45
C ILE A 365 7.34 12.51 0.48
N GLU A 366 7.76 13.59 -0.17
CA GLU A 366 9.15 14.01 -0.19
C GLU A 366 9.67 14.29 1.24
N ASN A 367 8.90 14.98 2.08
CA ASN A 367 9.31 15.21 3.47
C ASN A 367 9.46 13.92 4.28
N ILE A 368 8.52 12.98 4.15
CA ILE A 368 8.49 11.71 4.89
C ILE A 368 9.68 10.80 4.51
N ILE A 369 10.04 10.79 3.23
CA ILE A 369 11.00 9.82 2.66
C ILE A 369 12.41 10.40 2.54
N ALA A 370 12.55 11.66 2.11
CA ALA A 370 13.86 12.25 1.81
C ALA A 370 14.60 12.83 3.01
N PHE A 371 13.87 13.28 4.04
CA PHE A 371 14.44 14.01 5.17
C PHE A 371 14.51 13.16 6.45
N GLU A 372 15.37 13.58 7.38
CA GLU A 372 15.53 12.99 8.72
C GLU A 372 15.65 14.10 9.78
N GLY A 373 15.66 13.73 11.05
CA GLY A 373 15.84 14.67 12.16
C GLY A 373 14.78 15.77 12.18
N THR A 374 15.22 17.01 12.41
CA THR A 374 14.38 18.21 12.49
C THR A 374 13.85 18.68 11.14
N GLN A 375 14.45 18.24 10.03
CA GLN A 375 13.98 18.57 8.68
C GLN A 375 12.75 17.73 8.27
N ARG A 376 12.55 16.57 8.90
CA ARG A 376 11.35 15.74 8.72
C ARG A 376 10.25 16.18 9.69
N ILE A 377 9.28 16.91 9.16
CA ILE A 377 8.16 17.51 9.91
C ILE A 377 6.86 16.69 9.80
N GLU A 378 6.70 15.88 8.75
CA GLU A 378 5.52 15.04 8.54
C GLU A 378 5.59 13.77 9.41
N ARG A 379 5.17 13.91 10.67
CA ARG A 379 5.23 12.87 11.71
C ARG A 379 3.85 12.62 12.32
N LEU A 380 3.00 11.96 11.54
CA LEU A 380 1.66 11.57 11.97
C LEU A 380 1.70 10.54 13.11
N GLU A 381 0.76 10.67 14.02
CA GLU A 381 0.41 9.68 15.04
C GLU A 381 -0.97 9.11 14.67
N SER A 382 -1.18 7.81 14.89
CA SER A 382 -2.53 7.24 14.76
C SER A 382 -3.48 7.84 15.80
N GLY A 383 -4.78 7.85 15.49
CA GLY A 383 -5.82 8.38 16.36
C GLY A 383 -5.80 7.75 17.76
N ILE A 384 -5.53 6.44 17.84
CA ILE A 384 -5.38 5.72 19.11
C ILE A 384 -4.21 6.26 19.95
N LYS A 385 -3.02 6.43 19.35
CA LYS A 385 -1.85 6.99 20.06
C LYS A 385 -2.12 8.41 20.51
N PHE A 386 -2.76 9.20 19.66
CA PHE A 386 -3.09 10.59 19.95
C PHE A 386 -4.14 10.71 21.07
N SER A 387 -5.17 9.88 21.05
CA SER A 387 -6.19 9.80 22.11
C SER A 387 -5.55 9.45 23.46
N GLN A 388 -4.66 8.46 23.48
CA GLN A 388 -3.90 8.12 24.69
C GLN A 388 -3.03 9.29 25.18
N ARG A 389 -2.38 10.02 24.28
CA ARG A 389 -1.61 11.22 24.62
C ARG A 389 -2.49 12.29 25.27
N MET A 390 -3.67 12.56 24.73
CA MET A 390 -4.61 13.52 25.31
C MET A 390 -5.04 13.11 26.73
N GLN A 391 -5.36 11.83 26.92
CA GLN A 391 -5.71 11.29 28.24
C GLN A 391 -4.56 11.41 29.24
N ASN A 392 -3.32 11.13 28.81
CA ASN A 392 -2.12 11.27 29.65
C ASN A 392 -1.86 12.72 30.06
N ASN A 393 -2.22 13.68 29.21
CA ASN A 393 -2.20 15.12 29.53
C ASN A 393 -3.43 15.57 30.34
N GLY A 394 -4.27 14.64 30.78
CA GLY A 394 -5.42 14.85 31.65
C GLY A 394 -6.61 15.54 30.96
N PHE A 395 -6.76 15.35 29.65
CA PHE A 395 -8.01 15.65 28.95
C PHE A 395 -8.97 14.47 29.04
N SER A 396 -10.28 14.77 29.03
CA SER A 396 -11.34 13.77 28.92
C SER A 396 -12.01 13.90 27.56
N SER A 397 -12.28 12.77 26.92
CA SER A 397 -12.96 12.74 25.63
C SER A 397 -14.44 13.13 25.78
N VAL A 398 -14.96 13.82 24.75
CA VAL A 398 -16.38 14.16 24.64
C VAL A 398 -16.94 13.40 23.44
N PRO A 399 -17.85 12.43 23.64
CA PRO A 399 -18.37 11.63 22.54
C PRO A 399 -19.24 12.48 21.59
N PHE A 400 -19.10 12.21 20.29
CA PHE A 400 -20.01 12.78 19.29
C PHE A 400 -21.41 12.17 19.41
N GLY A 401 -22.42 13.05 19.48
CA GLY A 401 -23.83 12.68 19.50
C GLY A 401 -24.43 12.43 18.12
N GLU A 402 -25.62 11.85 18.08
CA GLU A 402 -26.30 11.45 16.83
C GLU A 402 -26.56 12.59 15.86
N ASP A 403 -26.83 13.80 16.34
CA ASP A 403 -27.01 14.96 15.48
C ASP A 403 -25.73 15.29 14.69
N THR A 404 -24.57 15.22 15.35
CA THR A 404 -23.27 15.46 14.71
C THR A 404 -22.96 14.37 13.69
N ILE A 405 -23.25 13.11 14.04
CA ILE A 405 -23.13 11.97 13.13
C ILE A 405 -24.02 12.20 11.89
N SER A 406 -25.25 12.68 12.08
CA SER A 406 -26.19 12.94 10.99
C SER A 406 -25.75 14.09 10.09
N GLU A 407 -25.23 15.18 10.67
CA GLU A 407 -24.65 16.31 9.93
C GLU A 407 -23.46 15.88 9.07
N VAL A 408 -22.55 15.07 9.64
CA VAL A 408 -21.39 14.55 8.91
C VAL A 408 -21.84 13.58 7.81
N LYS A 409 -22.82 12.71 8.05
CA LYS A 409 -23.38 11.85 6.98
C LYS A 409 -23.93 12.67 5.84
N PHE A 410 -24.74 13.69 6.16
CA PHE A 410 -25.31 14.58 5.15
C PHE A 410 -24.22 15.26 4.31
N LEU A 411 -23.14 15.75 4.95
CA LEU A 411 -21.98 16.29 4.23
C LEU A 411 -21.35 15.24 3.31
N LEU A 412 -21.17 14.00 3.78
CA LEU A 412 -20.57 12.94 2.97
C LEU A 412 -21.47 12.51 1.81
N ASP A 413 -22.80 12.53 1.97
CA ASP A 413 -23.78 12.22 0.93
C ASP A 413 -23.77 13.27 -0.21
N GLU A 414 -23.37 14.52 0.06
CA GLU A 414 -23.14 15.53 -0.99
C GLU A 414 -21.94 15.16 -1.89
N HIS A 415 -21.02 14.34 -1.39
CA HIS A 415 -19.91 13.80 -2.17
C HIS A 415 -20.28 12.43 -2.75
N ALA A 416 -19.91 12.17 -4.01
CA ALA A 416 -20.28 10.93 -4.68
C ALA A 416 -19.72 9.66 -4.00
N SER A 417 -20.28 8.49 -4.37
CA SER A 417 -20.05 7.18 -3.73
C SER A 417 -18.57 6.85 -3.49
N GLY A 418 -18.23 6.53 -2.24
CA GLY A 418 -16.91 6.01 -1.85
C GLY A 418 -16.40 6.53 -0.50
N TRP A 419 -16.86 7.70 -0.06
CA TRP A 419 -16.59 8.20 1.29
C TRP A 419 -17.56 7.61 2.30
N GLY A 420 -17.07 7.35 3.50
CA GLY A 420 -17.88 6.94 4.63
C GLY A 420 -17.22 7.38 5.93
N MET A 421 -17.83 7.06 7.05
CA MET A 421 -17.23 7.31 8.36
C MET A 421 -17.48 6.14 9.29
N LYS A 422 -16.57 5.96 10.24
CA LYS A 422 -16.73 5.04 11.37
C LYS A 422 -16.59 5.81 12.68
N LYS A 423 -17.27 5.30 13.71
CA LYS A 423 -17.05 5.73 15.09
C LYS A 423 -16.09 4.73 15.74
N GLU A 424 -14.99 5.22 16.28
CA GLU A 424 -14.02 4.44 17.04
C GLU A 424 -13.87 5.08 18.41
N ASP A 425 -14.39 4.40 19.44
CA ASP A 425 -14.54 4.95 20.79
C ASP A 425 -15.27 6.31 20.75
N ASP A 426 -14.58 7.37 21.19
CA ASP A 426 -15.08 8.75 21.18
C ASP A 426 -14.64 9.56 19.95
N MET A 427 -14.00 8.92 18.96
CA MET A 427 -13.51 9.54 17.74
C MET A 427 -14.45 9.26 16.55
N LEU A 428 -14.47 10.19 15.60
CA LEU A 428 -15.02 9.98 14.26
C LEU A 428 -13.89 9.90 13.25
N VAL A 429 -13.89 8.85 12.43
CA VAL A 429 -12.84 8.58 11.45
C VAL A 429 -13.46 8.59 10.05
N LEU A 430 -12.92 9.44 9.18
CA LEU A 430 -13.26 9.48 7.75
C LEU A 430 -12.62 8.28 7.04
N THR A 431 -13.36 7.66 6.12
CA THR A 431 -12.96 6.44 5.42
C THR A 431 -13.24 6.57 3.93
N TRP A 432 -12.41 5.96 3.09
CA TRP A 432 -12.54 5.98 1.63
C TRP A 432 -12.43 4.58 1.08
N LYS A 433 -13.51 4.00 0.51
CA LYS A 433 -13.61 2.68 -0.18
C LYS A 433 -12.92 1.44 0.47
N ALA A 434 -12.15 1.60 1.55
CA ALA A 434 -10.92 0.85 1.81
C ALA A 434 -10.73 0.50 3.29
N LEU A 435 -11.78 0.19 4.03
CA LEU A 435 -11.59 -0.66 5.22
C LEU A 435 -11.79 -2.13 4.86
N VAL A 436 -12.78 -2.47 4.03
CA VAL A 436 -12.97 -3.85 3.56
C VAL A 436 -11.78 -4.30 2.71
N ASP A 437 -11.29 -3.46 1.79
CA ASP A 437 -10.12 -3.78 0.94
C ASP A 437 -8.79 -3.79 1.71
N MET A 438 -8.62 -2.91 2.69
CA MET A 438 -7.39 -2.85 3.51
C MET A 438 -7.33 -4.00 4.52
N TYR A 439 -8.40 -4.30 5.27
CA TYR A 439 -8.41 -5.45 6.18
C TYR A 439 -8.33 -6.79 5.44
N ALA A 440 -8.95 -6.88 4.27
CA ALA A 440 -8.83 -8.01 3.35
C ALA A 440 -7.37 -8.27 2.93
N LYS A 441 -6.66 -7.21 2.50
CA LYS A 441 -5.26 -7.30 2.03
C LYS A 441 -4.24 -7.44 3.17
N CYS A 442 -4.56 -6.95 4.38
CA CYS A 442 -3.70 -7.04 5.57
C CYS A 442 -3.86 -8.33 6.39
N LYS A 443 -4.60 -9.34 5.90
CA LYS A 443 -4.89 -10.62 6.59
C LYS A 443 -5.65 -10.49 7.93
N ALA A 444 -6.21 -9.33 8.24
CA ALA A 444 -7.14 -9.12 9.36
C ALA A 444 -8.57 -9.41 8.90
N LEU A 445 -8.79 -10.64 8.42
CA LEU A 445 -10.00 -11.05 7.72
C LEU A 445 -11.26 -10.97 8.61
N GLU A 446 -11.11 -11.19 9.91
CA GLU A 446 -12.22 -11.14 10.88
C GLU A 446 -12.75 -9.72 11.08
N ASP A 447 -11.85 -8.72 11.10
CA ASP A 447 -12.22 -7.31 11.21
C ASP A 447 -12.85 -6.80 9.89
N ALA A 448 -12.31 -7.26 8.75
CA ALA A 448 -12.91 -7.01 7.43
C ALA A 448 -14.35 -7.53 7.35
N LYS A 449 -14.56 -8.77 7.81
CA LYS A 449 -15.85 -9.46 7.82
C LYS A 449 -16.83 -8.79 8.79
N THR A 450 -16.37 -8.43 9.99
CA THR A 450 -17.20 -7.72 10.98
C THR A 450 -17.68 -6.37 10.43
N LEU A 451 -16.82 -5.64 9.73
CA LEU A 451 -17.19 -4.39 9.08
C LEU A 451 -18.16 -4.63 7.92
N PHE A 452 -17.83 -5.59 7.05
CA PHE A 452 -18.67 -5.99 5.92
C PHE A 452 -20.10 -6.34 6.36
N ASP A 453 -20.24 -7.12 7.43
CA ASP A 453 -21.54 -7.53 7.95
C ASP A 453 -22.33 -6.35 8.56
N ARG A 454 -21.65 -5.29 9.05
CA ARG A 454 -22.27 -4.08 9.59
C ARG A 454 -22.67 -3.04 8.54
N MET A 455 -22.30 -3.22 7.27
CA MET A 455 -22.67 -2.28 6.20
C MET A 455 -24.16 -2.38 5.89
N ALA A 456 -24.86 -1.24 5.89
CA ALA A 456 -26.28 -1.15 5.58
C ALA A 456 -26.56 -1.30 4.07
N ASP A 457 -25.65 -0.81 3.23
CA ASP A 457 -25.66 -0.99 1.78
C ASP A 457 -24.29 -1.50 1.33
N ARG A 458 -24.29 -2.61 0.59
CA ARG A 458 -23.07 -3.24 0.04
C ARG A 458 -23.14 -3.21 -1.48
N ASP A 459 -22.20 -2.50 -2.10
CA ASP A 459 -22.10 -2.46 -3.55
C ASP A 459 -21.29 -3.64 -4.12
N LEU A 460 -21.35 -3.82 -5.44
CA LEU A 460 -20.63 -4.86 -6.17
C LEU A 460 -19.13 -4.90 -5.81
N VAL A 461 -18.50 -3.74 -5.65
CA VAL A 461 -17.07 -3.64 -5.34
C VAL A 461 -16.78 -4.22 -3.96
N THR A 462 -17.60 -3.87 -2.96
CA THR A 462 -17.49 -4.39 -1.59
C THR A 462 -17.60 -5.91 -1.54
N TRP A 463 -18.56 -6.48 -2.28
CA TRP A 463 -18.71 -7.94 -2.42
C TRP A 463 -17.49 -8.59 -3.07
N THR A 464 -17.04 -8.05 -4.21
CA THR A 464 -15.90 -8.59 -4.96
C THR A 464 -14.62 -8.61 -4.13
N VAL A 465 -14.38 -7.54 -3.35
CA VAL A 465 -13.24 -7.42 -2.44
C VAL A 465 -13.31 -8.47 -1.33
N MET A 466 -14.46 -8.62 -0.66
CA MET A 466 -14.60 -9.57 0.44
C MET A 466 -14.46 -11.03 -0.05
N ILE A 467 -15.09 -11.37 -1.18
CA ILE A 467 -14.95 -12.68 -1.83
C ILE A 467 -13.49 -12.93 -2.22
N GLY A 468 -12.79 -11.93 -2.77
CA GLY A 468 -11.37 -12.02 -3.11
C GLY A 468 -10.50 -12.31 -1.89
N ALA A 469 -10.74 -11.62 -0.78
CA ALA A 469 -10.00 -11.78 0.47
C ALA A 469 -10.10 -13.21 1.04
N HIS A 470 -11.33 -13.74 1.15
CA HIS A 470 -11.57 -15.10 1.62
C HIS A 470 -11.06 -16.16 0.62
N THR A 471 -11.05 -15.84 -0.68
CA THR A 471 -10.48 -16.69 -1.71
C THR A 471 -8.96 -16.82 -1.55
N GLU A 472 -8.25 -15.73 -1.24
CA GLU A 472 -6.78 -15.72 -1.07
C GLU A 472 -6.33 -16.38 0.22
N CYS A 473 -7.12 -16.28 1.30
CA CYS A 473 -6.89 -16.91 2.60
C CYS A 473 -7.24 -18.42 2.63
N VAL A 474 -7.07 -19.07 3.79
CA VAL A 474 -7.40 -20.51 4.00
C VAL A 474 -8.93 -20.74 4.09
N THR A 475 -9.74 -19.69 3.99
CA THR A 475 -11.19 -19.68 4.21
C THR A 475 -12.00 -19.68 2.91
N ALA A 476 -11.58 -20.45 1.91
CA ALA A 476 -12.25 -20.54 0.61
C ALA A 476 -13.74 -20.99 0.69
N ASN A 477 -14.16 -21.63 1.78
CA ASN A 477 -15.58 -21.95 2.01
C ASN A 477 -16.43 -20.70 2.27
N GLU A 478 -15.92 -19.74 3.04
CA GLU A 478 -16.61 -18.50 3.36
C GLU A 478 -16.73 -17.58 2.14
N ALA A 479 -15.75 -17.63 1.22
CA ALA A 479 -15.85 -16.95 -0.07
C ALA A 479 -17.09 -17.41 -0.86
N ILE A 480 -17.47 -18.69 -0.71
CA ILE A 480 -18.63 -19.27 -1.40
C ILE A 480 -19.94 -18.87 -0.73
N GLU A 481 -19.98 -18.86 0.60
CA GLU A 481 -21.12 -18.34 1.35
C GLU A 481 -21.37 -16.85 1.05
N LEU A 482 -20.31 -16.06 0.91
CA LEU A 482 -20.42 -14.65 0.51
C LEU A 482 -20.93 -14.49 -0.92
N PHE A 483 -20.50 -15.34 -1.86
CA PHE A 483 -21.02 -15.31 -3.23
C PHE A 483 -22.51 -15.71 -3.30
N GLU A 484 -22.93 -16.69 -2.51
CA GLU A 484 -24.34 -17.08 -2.41
C GLU A 484 -25.19 -15.93 -1.82
N ARG A 485 -24.73 -15.32 -0.72
CA ARG A 485 -25.37 -14.13 -0.13
C ARG A 485 -25.46 -12.96 -1.10
N MET A 486 -24.41 -12.71 -1.88
CA MET A 486 -24.39 -11.67 -2.92
C MET A 486 -25.53 -11.84 -3.93
N LEU A 487 -25.77 -13.10 -4.36
CA LEU A 487 -26.85 -13.43 -5.29
C LEU A 487 -28.23 -13.33 -4.64
N GLU A 488 -28.37 -13.75 -3.38
CA GLU A 488 -29.62 -13.62 -2.60
C GLU A 488 -30.02 -12.16 -2.37
N GLU A 489 -29.05 -11.27 -2.12
CA GLU A 489 -29.25 -9.83 -1.99
C GLU A 489 -29.44 -9.12 -3.36
N GLY A 490 -29.47 -9.88 -4.47
CA GLY A 490 -29.80 -9.37 -5.80
C GLY A 490 -28.66 -8.62 -6.50
N VAL A 491 -27.44 -8.64 -5.95
CA VAL A 491 -26.27 -8.02 -6.56
C VAL A 491 -25.70 -8.97 -7.61
N SER A 492 -25.54 -8.51 -8.86
CA SER A 492 -25.01 -9.36 -9.95
C SER A 492 -23.47 -9.35 -9.96
N PRO A 493 -22.80 -10.50 -9.76
CA PRO A 493 -21.34 -10.62 -9.89
C PRO A 493 -20.79 -10.13 -11.22
N ASP A 494 -19.66 -9.43 -11.16
CA ASP A 494 -18.84 -9.11 -12.32
C ASP A 494 -17.84 -10.24 -12.64
N ASN A 495 -17.07 -10.06 -13.71
CA ASN A 495 -16.09 -11.06 -14.14
C ASN A 495 -15.01 -11.33 -13.08
N VAL A 496 -14.69 -10.35 -12.22
CA VAL A 496 -13.66 -10.48 -11.19
C VAL A 496 -14.18 -11.34 -10.04
N ALA A 497 -15.39 -11.07 -9.55
CA ALA A 497 -16.07 -11.90 -8.56
C ALA A 497 -16.23 -13.34 -9.04
N VAL A 498 -16.61 -13.53 -10.32
CA VAL A 498 -16.72 -14.87 -10.92
C VAL A 498 -15.36 -15.59 -10.98
N VAL A 499 -14.28 -14.90 -11.30
CA VAL A 499 -12.94 -15.53 -11.29
C VAL A 499 -12.50 -15.90 -9.86
N ASN A 500 -12.76 -15.02 -8.88
CA ASN A 500 -12.44 -15.28 -7.47
C ASN A 500 -13.17 -16.53 -6.96
N ILE A 501 -14.47 -16.65 -7.25
CA ILE A 501 -15.25 -17.80 -6.78
C ILE A 501 -14.86 -19.12 -7.44
N VAL A 502 -14.49 -19.10 -8.73
CA VAL A 502 -13.95 -20.27 -9.43
C VAL A 502 -12.63 -20.71 -8.79
N ASN A 503 -11.76 -19.76 -8.42
CA ASN A 503 -10.50 -20.05 -7.73
C ASN A 503 -10.73 -20.60 -6.31
N ALA A 504 -11.74 -20.10 -5.58
CA ALA A 504 -12.13 -20.66 -4.28
C ALA A 504 -12.59 -22.12 -4.41
N CYS A 505 -13.41 -22.43 -5.41
CA CYS A 505 -13.83 -23.81 -5.72
C CYS A 505 -12.64 -24.70 -6.08
N ALA A 506 -11.68 -24.17 -6.84
CA ALA A 506 -10.45 -24.86 -7.22
C ALA A 506 -9.59 -25.22 -6.00
N LYS A 507 -9.45 -24.28 -5.04
CA LYS A 507 -8.70 -24.50 -3.79
C LYS A 507 -9.35 -25.58 -2.89
N LEU A 508 -10.67 -25.64 -2.86
CA LEU A 508 -11.40 -26.62 -2.04
C LEU A 508 -11.52 -28.00 -2.70
N GLY A 509 -11.32 -28.10 -4.02
CA GLY A 509 -11.65 -29.31 -4.78
C GLY A 509 -13.14 -29.68 -4.72
N ALA A 510 -14.02 -28.71 -4.47
CA ALA A 510 -15.43 -28.94 -4.19
C ALA A 510 -16.25 -29.05 -5.50
N MET A 511 -16.31 -30.24 -6.09
CA MET A 511 -16.97 -30.49 -7.39
C MET A 511 -18.45 -30.03 -7.44
N HIS A 512 -19.20 -30.19 -6.35
CA HIS A 512 -20.59 -29.74 -6.29
C HIS A 512 -20.70 -28.21 -6.44
N LYS A 513 -19.89 -27.46 -5.68
CA LYS A 513 -19.86 -25.98 -5.72
C LYS A 513 -19.34 -25.46 -7.06
N ALA A 514 -18.32 -26.13 -7.61
CA ALA A 514 -17.80 -25.85 -8.96
C ALA A 514 -18.88 -25.94 -10.06
N ARG A 515 -19.79 -26.93 -9.96
CA ARG A 515 -20.92 -27.06 -10.91
C ARG A 515 -21.93 -25.93 -10.76
N LEU A 516 -22.26 -25.51 -9.54
CA LEU A 516 -23.18 -24.39 -9.32
C LEU A 516 -22.66 -23.08 -9.94
N VAL A 517 -21.36 -22.81 -9.74
CA VAL A 517 -20.70 -21.63 -10.36
C VAL A 517 -20.69 -21.76 -11.89
N HIS A 518 -20.44 -22.95 -12.43
CA HIS A 518 -20.49 -23.17 -13.88
C HIS A 518 -21.90 -22.98 -14.44
N ASP A 519 -22.94 -23.49 -13.78
CA ASP A 519 -24.34 -23.30 -14.17
C ASP A 519 -24.71 -21.80 -14.15
N TYR A 520 -24.22 -21.05 -13.16
CA TYR A 520 -24.35 -19.59 -13.12
C TYR A 520 -23.71 -18.92 -14.36
N ILE A 521 -22.45 -19.26 -14.68
CA ILE A 521 -21.72 -18.74 -15.85
C ILE A 521 -22.50 -18.98 -17.15
N LEU A 522 -23.04 -20.20 -17.31
CA LEU A 522 -23.85 -20.57 -18.47
C LEU A 522 -25.18 -19.80 -18.52
N SER A 523 -25.88 -19.67 -17.39
CA SER A 523 -27.15 -18.94 -17.29
C SER A 523 -27.01 -17.47 -17.67
N LYS A 524 -25.87 -16.84 -17.31
CA LYS A 524 -25.52 -15.45 -17.63
C LYS A 524 -24.87 -15.28 -19.01
N LYS A 525 -24.67 -16.37 -19.75
CA LYS A 525 -24.03 -16.39 -21.08
C LYS A 525 -22.65 -15.71 -21.08
N LEU A 526 -21.90 -15.84 -19.99
CA LEU A 526 -20.55 -15.27 -19.91
C LEU A 526 -19.62 -16.02 -20.87
N SER A 527 -18.84 -15.28 -21.66
CA SER A 527 -17.87 -15.89 -22.56
C SER A 527 -16.67 -16.41 -21.78
N PHE A 528 -16.17 -17.60 -22.12
CA PHE A 528 -14.88 -18.11 -21.62
C PHE A 528 -13.73 -17.29 -22.22
N SER A 529 -13.45 -16.14 -21.61
CA SER A 529 -12.22 -15.38 -21.85
C SER A 529 -11.01 -16.24 -21.48
N VAL A 530 -9.81 -15.85 -21.94
CA VAL A 530 -8.58 -16.56 -21.58
C VAL A 530 -8.43 -16.69 -20.07
N VAL A 531 -8.76 -15.64 -19.31
CA VAL A 531 -8.68 -15.65 -17.83
C VAL A 531 -9.71 -16.62 -17.25
N LEU A 532 -11.01 -16.41 -17.53
CA LEU A 532 -12.07 -17.22 -16.93
C LEU A 532 -11.96 -18.70 -17.34
N GLY A 533 -11.73 -18.97 -18.63
CA GLY A 533 -11.59 -20.33 -19.15
C GLY A 533 -10.39 -21.06 -18.56
N THR A 534 -9.24 -20.38 -18.38
CA THR A 534 -8.06 -20.99 -17.75
C THR A 534 -8.31 -21.30 -16.27
N THR A 535 -8.97 -20.40 -15.52
CA THR A 535 -9.32 -20.66 -14.10
C THR A 535 -10.33 -21.80 -13.97
N MET A 536 -11.29 -21.91 -14.89
CA MET A 536 -12.26 -23.01 -14.94
C MET A 536 -11.59 -24.37 -15.23
N ILE A 537 -10.58 -24.40 -16.11
CA ILE A 537 -9.77 -25.59 -16.38
C ILE A 537 -9.04 -26.04 -15.09
N ASP A 538 -8.38 -25.11 -14.38
CA ASP A 538 -7.69 -25.39 -13.11
C ASP A 538 -8.67 -25.89 -12.04
N MET A 539 -9.85 -25.27 -11.93
CA MET A 539 -10.91 -25.69 -11.00
C MET A 539 -11.34 -27.14 -11.25
N TYR A 540 -11.71 -27.48 -12.48
CA TYR A 540 -12.14 -28.84 -12.80
C TYR A 540 -11.02 -29.87 -12.67
N ALA A 541 -9.78 -29.49 -13.00
CA ALA A 541 -8.61 -30.32 -12.78
C ALA A 541 -8.43 -30.63 -11.28
N LYS A 542 -8.48 -29.63 -10.40
CA LYS A 542 -8.35 -29.84 -8.95
C LYS A 542 -9.54 -30.56 -8.32
N CYS A 543 -10.74 -30.45 -8.91
CA CYS A 543 -11.91 -31.22 -8.52
C CYS A 543 -11.89 -32.68 -9.04
N GLY A 544 -10.84 -33.10 -9.76
CA GLY A 544 -10.71 -34.47 -10.24
C GLY A 544 -11.42 -34.78 -11.56
N SER A 545 -11.89 -33.76 -12.29
CA SER A 545 -12.66 -33.93 -13.52
C SER A 545 -11.95 -33.31 -14.74
N VAL A 546 -10.94 -34.03 -15.24
CA VAL A 546 -10.19 -33.61 -16.45
C VAL A 546 -11.08 -33.52 -17.68
N ASP A 547 -12.08 -34.39 -17.79
CA ASP A 547 -12.97 -34.42 -18.96
C ASP A 547 -13.83 -33.13 -19.06
N GLU A 548 -14.28 -32.56 -17.92
CA GLU A 548 -14.95 -31.25 -17.93
C GLU A 548 -13.96 -30.11 -18.21
N ALA A 549 -12.75 -30.17 -17.64
CA ALA A 549 -11.69 -29.21 -17.96
C ALA A 549 -11.40 -29.19 -19.48
N ARG A 550 -11.37 -30.37 -20.11
CA ARG A 550 -11.20 -30.53 -21.56
C ARG A 550 -12.36 -29.93 -22.35
N ARG A 551 -13.60 -30.10 -21.91
CA ARG A 551 -14.76 -29.46 -22.57
C ARG A 551 -14.69 -27.94 -22.52
N ILE A 552 -14.32 -27.36 -21.36
CA ILE A 552 -14.11 -25.90 -21.25
C ILE A 552 -13.02 -25.46 -22.23
N PHE A 553 -11.89 -26.16 -22.22
CA PHE A 553 -10.78 -25.89 -23.13
C PHE A 553 -11.26 -25.89 -24.59
N ASP A 554 -11.96 -26.93 -25.03
CA ASP A 554 -12.44 -27.04 -26.42
C ASP A 554 -13.44 -25.92 -26.79
N GLN A 555 -14.27 -25.47 -25.84
CA GLN A 555 -15.21 -24.35 -26.03
C GLN A 555 -14.56 -22.96 -26.11
N MET A 556 -13.33 -22.79 -25.62
CA MET A 556 -12.63 -21.50 -25.67
C MET A 556 -12.26 -21.10 -27.11
N ARG A 557 -12.67 -19.89 -27.53
CA ARG A 557 -12.36 -19.34 -28.86
C ARG A 557 -10.89 -18.95 -29.03
N VAL A 558 -10.29 -18.40 -27.97
CA VAL A 558 -8.90 -17.93 -27.95
C VAL A 558 -8.17 -18.72 -26.87
N LYS A 559 -7.03 -19.31 -27.23
CA LYS A 559 -6.16 -20.08 -26.34
C LYS A 559 -4.74 -19.55 -26.49
N ASN A 560 -4.10 -19.22 -25.38
CA ASN A 560 -2.69 -18.83 -25.36
C ASN A 560 -1.84 -19.89 -24.65
N ALA A 561 -0.53 -19.68 -24.59
CA ALA A 561 0.39 -20.64 -23.95
C ALA A 561 0.01 -20.97 -22.49
N VAL A 562 -0.61 -20.05 -21.76
CA VAL A 562 -1.07 -20.28 -20.38
C VAL A 562 -2.24 -21.26 -20.36
N THR A 563 -3.25 -21.06 -21.21
CA THR A 563 -4.41 -21.98 -21.32
C THR A 563 -3.99 -23.38 -21.73
N TRP A 564 -3.07 -23.51 -22.71
CA TRP A 564 -2.51 -24.81 -23.11
C TRP A 564 -1.75 -25.47 -21.96
N SER A 565 -0.92 -24.71 -21.25
CA SER A 565 -0.16 -25.23 -20.11
C SER A 565 -1.07 -25.71 -18.98
N ALA A 566 -2.16 -25.00 -18.70
CA ALA A 566 -3.14 -25.40 -17.67
C ALA A 566 -3.81 -26.75 -18.01
N MET A 567 -4.22 -26.94 -19.27
CA MET A 567 -4.84 -28.20 -19.70
C MET A 567 -3.82 -29.36 -19.70
N ILE A 568 -2.58 -29.11 -20.14
CA ILE A 568 -1.50 -30.09 -20.09
C ILE A 568 -1.17 -30.49 -18.64
N ALA A 569 -1.09 -29.51 -17.73
CA ALA A 569 -0.90 -29.76 -16.31
C ALA A 569 -2.05 -30.58 -15.71
N ALA A 570 -3.30 -30.29 -16.10
CA ALA A 570 -4.47 -31.06 -15.70
C ALA A 570 -4.34 -32.53 -16.11
N CYS A 571 -3.94 -32.83 -17.35
CA CYS A 571 -3.67 -34.20 -17.76
C CYS A 571 -2.54 -34.84 -16.93
N GLY A 572 -1.49 -34.07 -16.61
CA GLY A 572 -0.35 -34.52 -15.80
C GLY A 572 -0.71 -34.90 -14.37
N TYR A 573 -1.48 -34.08 -13.67
CA TYR A 573 -1.95 -34.35 -12.30
C TYR A 573 -2.76 -35.64 -12.19
N HIS A 574 -3.43 -36.04 -13.27
CA HIS A 574 -4.32 -37.19 -13.32
C HIS A 574 -3.74 -38.38 -14.07
N GLY A 575 -2.42 -38.42 -14.28
CA GLY A 575 -1.72 -39.55 -14.90
C GLY A 575 -2.08 -39.79 -16.37
N ARG A 576 -2.64 -38.79 -17.06
CA ARG A 576 -3.02 -38.86 -18.48
C ARG A 576 -1.89 -38.37 -19.38
N GLY A 577 -0.69 -38.94 -19.21
CA GLY A 577 0.52 -38.46 -19.89
C GLY A 577 0.44 -38.48 -21.42
N LYS A 578 -0.20 -39.50 -22.02
CA LYS A 578 -0.39 -39.56 -23.48
C LYS A 578 -1.23 -38.40 -24.00
N GLU A 579 -2.33 -38.09 -23.32
CA GLU A 579 -3.19 -36.95 -23.65
C GLU A 579 -2.43 -35.62 -23.51
N ALA A 580 -1.56 -35.49 -22.50
CA ALA A 580 -0.70 -34.33 -22.33
C ALA A 580 0.26 -34.10 -23.52
N LEU A 581 0.85 -35.18 -24.07
CA LEU A 581 1.72 -35.13 -25.25
C LEU A 581 0.93 -34.83 -26.55
N GLU A 582 -0.29 -35.36 -26.67
CA GLU A 582 -1.19 -35.04 -27.78
C GLU A 582 -1.58 -33.56 -27.76
N LEU A 583 -1.94 -33.02 -26.60
CA LEU A 583 -2.24 -31.60 -26.41
C LEU A 583 -1.02 -30.71 -26.71
N PHE A 584 0.18 -31.14 -26.33
CA PHE A 584 1.42 -30.45 -26.68
C PHE A 584 1.65 -30.43 -28.20
N SER A 585 1.42 -31.55 -28.88
CA SER A 585 1.52 -31.62 -30.34
C SER A 585 0.51 -30.71 -31.03
N MET A 586 -0.72 -30.65 -30.51
CA MET A 586 -1.75 -29.72 -30.97
C MET A 586 -1.32 -28.26 -30.75
N MET A 587 -0.80 -27.92 -29.57
CA MET A 587 -0.28 -26.58 -29.26
C MET A 587 0.75 -26.12 -30.30
N LEU A 588 1.73 -26.97 -30.62
CA LEU A 588 2.74 -26.69 -31.64
C LEU A 588 2.13 -26.53 -33.04
N SER A 589 1.19 -27.40 -33.43
CA SER A 589 0.52 -27.31 -34.74
C SER A 589 -0.30 -26.02 -34.92
N THR A 590 -0.75 -25.42 -33.82
CA THR A 590 -1.44 -24.11 -33.81
C THR A 590 -0.50 -22.91 -33.78
N GLY A 591 0.82 -23.13 -33.82
CA GLY A 591 1.83 -22.07 -33.81
C GLY A 591 2.08 -21.44 -32.43
N VAL A 592 1.54 -22.03 -31.35
CA VAL A 592 1.76 -21.54 -29.98
C VAL A 592 3.03 -22.18 -29.43
N GLN A 593 4.01 -21.35 -29.08
CA GLN A 593 5.29 -21.82 -28.54
C GLN A 593 5.17 -22.20 -27.05
N PRO A 594 5.76 -23.33 -26.62
CA PRO A 594 5.77 -23.73 -25.21
C PRO A 594 6.67 -22.82 -24.39
N ASN A 595 6.29 -22.63 -23.13
CA ASN A 595 7.13 -21.94 -22.15
C ASN A 595 7.68 -22.93 -21.11
N SER A 596 8.51 -22.43 -20.19
CA SER A 596 9.07 -23.21 -19.08
C SER A 596 7.99 -23.98 -18.29
N ILE A 597 6.83 -23.36 -18.02
CA ILE A 597 5.73 -23.98 -17.27
C ILE A 597 5.11 -25.15 -18.06
N THR A 598 4.93 -24.99 -19.37
CA THR A 598 4.46 -26.07 -20.26
C THR A 598 5.38 -27.27 -20.18
N LEU A 599 6.70 -27.04 -20.27
CA LEU A 599 7.71 -28.09 -20.29
C LEU A 599 7.83 -28.80 -18.93
N VAL A 600 7.78 -28.07 -17.80
CA VAL A 600 7.67 -28.68 -16.46
C VAL A 600 6.44 -29.59 -16.38
N SER A 601 5.28 -29.12 -16.85
CA SER A 601 4.02 -29.88 -16.78
C SER A 601 4.08 -31.16 -17.60
N LEU A 602 4.73 -31.13 -18.76
CA LEU A 602 4.95 -32.31 -19.60
C LEU A 602 5.92 -33.31 -18.95
N LEU A 603 7.05 -32.84 -18.43
CA LEU A 603 8.01 -33.70 -17.74
C LEU A 603 7.39 -34.35 -16.49
N TYR A 604 6.58 -33.59 -15.76
CA TYR A 604 5.80 -34.12 -14.63
C TYR A 604 4.80 -35.21 -15.07
N SER A 605 4.12 -34.99 -16.20
CA SER A 605 3.20 -35.96 -16.81
C SER A 605 3.91 -37.24 -17.25
N CYS A 606 5.09 -37.10 -17.87
CA CYS A 606 5.96 -38.22 -18.24
C CYS A 606 6.40 -39.00 -17.00
N SER A 607 6.80 -38.31 -15.92
CA SER A 607 7.19 -38.94 -14.65
C SER A 607 6.06 -39.79 -14.07
N HIS A 608 4.85 -39.22 -13.97
CA HIS A 608 3.70 -39.92 -13.38
C HIS A 608 3.17 -41.06 -14.25
N SER A 609 3.38 -40.99 -15.57
CA SER A 609 2.93 -42.01 -16.53
C SER A 609 4.02 -43.00 -16.91
N GLY A 610 5.23 -42.89 -16.33
CA GLY A 610 6.37 -43.78 -16.64
C GLY A 610 6.93 -43.65 -18.05
N MET A 611 6.69 -42.52 -18.73
CA MET A 611 7.10 -42.31 -20.13
C MET A 611 8.53 -41.78 -20.22
N VAL A 612 9.49 -42.66 -19.93
CA VAL A 612 10.92 -42.31 -19.80
C VAL A 612 11.51 -41.76 -21.10
N GLU A 613 11.25 -42.43 -22.23
CA GLU A 613 11.79 -42.01 -23.52
C GLU A 613 11.27 -40.64 -23.96
N ASP A 614 9.96 -40.40 -23.77
CA ASP A 614 9.35 -39.13 -24.14
C ASP A 614 9.83 -37.99 -23.22
N GLY A 615 10.00 -38.26 -21.92
CA GLY A 615 10.57 -37.28 -20.99
C GLY A 615 12.01 -36.89 -21.34
N LEU A 616 12.85 -37.85 -21.73
CA LEU A 616 14.24 -37.60 -22.17
C LEU A 616 14.30 -36.81 -23.49
N LYS A 617 13.43 -37.13 -24.45
CA LYS A 617 13.31 -36.38 -25.71
C LYS A 617 12.86 -34.94 -25.44
N LEU A 618 11.83 -34.77 -24.62
CA LEU A 618 11.33 -33.45 -24.21
C LEU A 618 12.42 -32.63 -23.54
N PHE A 619 13.12 -33.18 -22.56
CA PHE A 619 14.19 -32.48 -21.83
C PHE A 619 15.32 -32.01 -22.76
N SER A 620 15.65 -32.81 -23.78
CA SER A 620 16.68 -32.48 -24.77
C SER A 620 16.22 -31.38 -25.74
N SER A 621 14.96 -31.44 -26.18
CA SER A 621 14.33 -30.43 -27.06
C SER A 621 14.16 -29.06 -26.39
N MET A 622 14.15 -28.98 -25.05
CA MET A 622 13.93 -27.73 -24.31
C MET A 622 14.90 -26.62 -24.76
N HIS A 623 16.20 -26.92 -24.80
CA HIS A 623 17.21 -25.94 -25.18
C HIS A 623 17.37 -25.83 -26.71
N GLN A 624 17.30 -26.97 -27.41
CA GLN A 624 17.58 -27.05 -28.85
C GLN A 624 16.47 -26.45 -29.71
N ASP A 625 15.21 -26.76 -29.37
CA ASP A 625 14.05 -26.44 -30.21
C ASP A 625 13.24 -25.26 -29.65
N PHE A 626 13.26 -25.06 -28.32
CA PHE A 626 12.43 -24.04 -27.65
C PHE A 626 13.22 -22.92 -26.97
N GLY A 627 14.56 -23.00 -26.92
CA GLY A 627 15.41 -21.99 -26.29
C GLY A 627 15.20 -21.83 -24.78
N VAL A 628 14.59 -22.83 -24.11
CA VAL A 628 14.34 -22.85 -22.67
C VAL A 628 15.46 -23.58 -21.96
N SER A 629 16.22 -22.85 -21.15
CA SER A 629 17.26 -23.44 -20.29
C SER A 629 16.62 -24.22 -19.13
N PRO A 630 17.01 -25.48 -18.87
CA PRO A 630 16.52 -26.25 -17.73
C PRO A 630 16.79 -25.54 -16.40
N ASP A 631 15.76 -25.44 -15.58
CA ASP A 631 15.85 -24.95 -14.20
C ASP A 631 15.67 -26.09 -13.18
N VAL A 632 15.69 -25.73 -11.90
CA VAL A 632 15.53 -26.69 -10.78
C VAL A 632 14.28 -27.55 -10.95
N LYS A 633 13.15 -26.98 -11.37
CA LYS A 633 11.86 -27.68 -11.44
C LYS A 633 11.87 -28.74 -12.55
N HIS A 634 12.46 -28.42 -13.70
CA HIS A 634 12.61 -29.39 -14.79
C HIS A 634 13.52 -30.54 -14.37
N ILE A 635 14.63 -30.24 -13.70
CA ILE A 635 15.57 -31.24 -13.21
C ILE A 635 14.91 -32.12 -12.14
N THR A 636 14.13 -31.55 -11.22
CA THR A 636 13.34 -32.32 -10.24
C THR A 636 12.39 -33.29 -10.91
N CYS A 637 11.68 -32.89 -11.97
CA CYS A 637 10.80 -33.79 -12.72
C CYS A 637 11.57 -34.92 -13.40
N MET A 638 12.76 -34.62 -13.95
CA MET A 638 13.63 -35.62 -14.57
C MET A 638 14.22 -36.62 -13.56
N VAL A 639 14.65 -36.13 -12.40
CA VAL A 639 15.13 -36.99 -11.30
C VAL A 639 14.00 -37.89 -10.80
N ASP A 640 12.78 -37.37 -10.65
CA ASP A 640 11.61 -38.19 -10.28
C ASP A 640 11.31 -39.26 -11.36
N LEU A 641 11.34 -38.88 -12.64
CA LEU A 641 11.11 -39.80 -13.77
C LEU A 641 12.16 -40.92 -13.83
N LEU A 642 13.45 -40.57 -13.78
CA LEU A 642 14.55 -41.52 -13.82
C LEU A 642 14.59 -42.39 -12.57
N GLY A 643 14.31 -41.81 -11.40
CA GLY A 643 14.20 -42.53 -10.14
C GLY A 643 13.07 -43.55 -10.15
N ARG A 644 11.88 -43.20 -10.67
CA ARG A 644 10.76 -44.14 -10.88
C ARG A 644 11.10 -45.27 -11.84
N ALA A 645 11.94 -44.99 -12.83
CA ALA A 645 12.40 -45.95 -13.82
C ALA A 645 13.57 -46.83 -13.34
N GLY A 646 14.08 -46.64 -12.12
CA GLY A 646 15.25 -47.35 -11.59
C GLY A 646 16.60 -46.93 -12.18
N LYS A 647 16.64 -45.83 -12.96
CA LYS A 647 17.84 -45.28 -13.61
C LYS A 647 18.59 -44.33 -12.68
N LEU A 648 19.04 -44.83 -11.53
CA LEU A 648 19.60 -44.02 -10.45
C LEU A 648 20.92 -43.32 -10.85
N ASP A 649 21.78 -43.98 -11.62
CA ASP A 649 23.05 -43.41 -12.08
C ASP A 649 22.83 -42.22 -13.03
N GLU A 650 21.84 -42.31 -13.92
CA GLU A 650 21.45 -41.21 -14.82
C GLU A 650 20.87 -40.03 -14.03
N ALA A 651 20.09 -40.31 -12.98
CA ALA A 651 19.53 -39.29 -12.10
C ALA A 651 20.61 -38.55 -11.28
N LEU A 652 21.60 -39.28 -10.75
CA LEU A 652 22.73 -38.72 -10.00
C LEU A 652 23.62 -37.85 -10.89
N ASN A 653 23.96 -38.33 -12.09
CA ASN A 653 24.74 -37.56 -13.05
C ASN A 653 24.04 -36.25 -13.45
N LEU A 654 22.70 -36.24 -13.54
CA LEU A 654 21.93 -35.02 -13.83
C LEU A 654 22.04 -33.98 -12.70
N ILE A 655 22.04 -34.43 -11.44
CA ILE A 655 22.21 -33.57 -10.26
C ILE A 655 23.64 -33.01 -10.20
N GLU A 656 24.66 -33.85 -10.39
CA GLU A 656 26.07 -33.43 -10.35
C GLU A 656 26.41 -32.38 -11.42
N ASN A 657 25.91 -32.57 -12.65
CA ASN A 657 26.11 -31.59 -13.74
C ASN A 657 25.44 -30.25 -13.46
N MET A 658 24.36 -30.22 -12.68
CA MET A 658 23.69 -29.00 -12.25
C MET A 658 24.52 -28.25 -11.19
N SER A 659 25.05 -28.96 -10.19
CA SER A 659 25.89 -28.40 -9.11
C SER A 659 27.16 -27.74 -9.67
N ILE A 660 27.77 -28.34 -10.69
CA ILE A 660 28.98 -27.82 -11.35
C ILE A 660 28.71 -26.54 -12.16
N LYS A 661 27.55 -26.41 -12.82
CA LYS A 661 27.19 -25.22 -13.60
C LYS A 661 26.82 -24.01 -12.74
N ARG A 662 26.22 -24.21 -11.55
CA ARG A 662 25.80 -23.12 -10.64
C ARG A 662 26.86 -22.66 -9.64
N MET A 663 27.86 -23.50 -9.29
CA MET A 663 29.01 -23.06 -8.50
C MET A 663 29.82 -21.92 -9.15
N LYS A 664 29.65 -21.67 -10.46
CA LYS A 664 30.27 -20.54 -11.18
C LYS A 664 29.45 -19.22 -11.12
N GLY A 665 28.32 -19.14 -10.40
CA GLY A 665 27.50 -17.93 -10.30
C GLY A 665 26.62 -17.84 -9.04
N PHE A 666 27.20 -17.40 -7.92
CA PHE A 666 26.61 -16.92 -6.64
C PHE A 666 25.68 -17.83 -5.77
N GLY A 667 26.00 -17.91 -4.46
CA GLY A 667 25.07 -17.92 -3.30
C GLY A 667 24.64 -19.28 -2.68
N GLU A 668 25.26 -19.70 -1.57
CA GLU A 668 25.17 -21.04 -0.94
C GLU A 668 23.89 -21.39 -0.13
N LEU A 669 22.91 -20.50 0.06
CA LEU A 669 21.82 -20.74 1.04
C LEU A 669 20.55 -21.45 0.52
N SER A 670 20.33 -21.59 -0.80
CA SER A 670 19.17 -22.33 -1.34
C SER A 670 19.47 -23.78 -1.73
N LEU A 671 20.75 -24.15 -1.73
CA LEU A 671 21.27 -25.42 -2.25
C LEU A 671 20.92 -26.58 -1.32
N GLY A 672 21.07 -26.38 0.00
CA GLY A 672 20.89 -27.44 0.99
C GLY A 672 19.49 -28.06 1.02
N HIS A 673 18.42 -27.29 0.81
CA HIS A 673 17.05 -27.83 0.92
C HIS A 673 16.64 -28.68 -0.28
N VAL A 674 17.06 -28.31 -1.50
CA VAL A 674 16.73 -29.06 -2.73
C VAL A 674 17.59 -30.30 -2.85
N GLU A 675 18.88 -30.23 -2.53
CA GLU A 675 19.76 -31.39 -2.45
C GLU A 675 19.29 -32.37 -1.37
N TYR A 676 18.89 -31.85 -0.20
CA TYR A 676 18.32 -32.66 0.88
C TYR A 676 17.00 -33.33 0.47
N MET A 677 16.09 -32.64 -0.22
CA MET A 677 14.81 -33.23 -0.67
C MET A 677 14.99 -34.23 -1.83
N ALA A 678 15.93 -33.99 -2.75
CA ALA A 678 16.26 -34.93 -3.82
C ALA A 678 16.96 -36.19 -3.27
N MET A 679 17.92 -36.02 -2.35
CA MET A 679 18.57 -37.13 -1.64
C MET A 679 17.58 -37.90 -0.76
N LEU A 680 16.67 -37.22 -0.04
CA LEU A 680 15.60 -37.87 0.74
C LEU A 680 14.66 -38.68 -0.15
N ASN A 681 14.26 -38.16 -1.32
CA ASN A 681 13.41 -38.90 -2.25
C ASN A 681 14.12 -40.11 -2.87
N LEU A 682 15.40 -39.99 -3.18
CA LEU A 682 16.26 -41.10 -3.64
C LEU A 682 16.47 -42.15 -2.54
N GLN A 683 16.77 -41.73 -1.30
CA GLN A 683 16.91 -42.62 -0.14
C GLN A 683 15.59 -43.31 0.23
N LYS A 684 14.47 -42.60 0.24
CA LYS A 684 13.14 -43.17 0.50
C LYS A 684 12.77 -44.22 -0.53
N ARG A 685 13.14 -44.03 -1.80
CA ARG A 685 12.92 -45.04 -2.84
C ARG A 685 13.89 -46.20 -2.84
N GLN A 686 15.17 -45.98 -2.50
CA GLN A 686 16.08 -47.08 -2.18
C GLN A 686 15.51 -47.92 -1.03
N LEU A 687 14.93 -47.28 -0.02
CA LEU A 687 14.27 -47.95 1.09
C LEU A 687 13.00 -48.72 0.65
N ASP A 688 12.15 -48.15 -0.21
CA ASP A 688 10.94 -48.82 -0.73
C ASP A 688 11.27 -49.99 -1.68
N LEU A 689 12.33 -49.88 -2.51
CA LEU A 689 12.86 -50.97 -3.33
C LEU A 689 13.49 -52.06 -2.45
N PHE A 690 14.18 -51.68 -1.38
CA PHE A 690 14.76 -52.60 -0.40
C PHE A 690 13.67 -53.32 0.41
N LEU A 691 12.61 -52.62 0.82
CA LEU A 691 11.45 -53.18 1.54
C LEU A 691 10.60 -54.11 0.66
N ASN A 692 10.42 -53.80 -0.63
CA ASN A 692 9.72 -54.68 -1.56
C ASN A 692 10.53 -55.93 -1.94
N CYS A 693 11.87 -55.87 -1.96
CA CYS A 693 12.74 -57.02 -2.20
C CYS A 693 12.92 -57.91 -0.94
N ASN A 694 12.76 -57.37 0.26
CA ASN A 694 12.94 -58.10 1.54
C ASN A 694 11.65 -58.22 2.36
N LEU A 695 10.57 -58.69 1.75
CA LEU A 695 9.32 -59.06 2.44
C LEU A 695 9.46 -60.29 3.38
N LYS A 696 10.67 -60.63 3.87
CA LYS A 696 10.87 -61.76 4.80
C LYS A 696 11.78 -61.53 6.01
N THR A 697 12.39 -60.37 6.21
CA THR A 697 13.20 -60.20 7.43
C THR A 697 13.33 -58.74 7.83
N LEU A 698 12.87 -58.45 9.06
CA LEU A 698 13.00 -57.20 9.83
C LEU A 698 11.93 -56.11 9.57
N ALA A 699 10.77 -56.35 10.18
CA ALA A 699 10.07 -55.29 10.91
C ALA A 699 10.98 -54.72 12.03
N THR A 700 10.73 -53.47 12.45
CA THR A 700 11.53 -52.55 13.32
C THR A 700 12.71 -51.90 12.59
N THR A 701 12.64 -50.63 12.17
CA THR A 701 12.63 -49.46 13.07
C THR A 701 12.14 -48.21 12.32
N TYR A 702 11.16 -47.52 12.88
CA TYR A 702 10.59 -46.23 12.43
C TYR A 702 11.30 -45.11 13.22
N TYR A 703 11.92 -44.11 12.59
CA TYR A 703 12.17 -42.80 13.21
C TYR A 703 12.23 -41.67 12.17
N SER A 704 11.30 -40.73 12.30
CA SER A 704 11.31 -39.40 11.69
C SER A 704 12.14 -38.44 12.55
N LEU A 705 13.15 -37.78 11.99
CA LEU A 705 13.84 -36.65 12.63
C LEU A 705 13.56 -35.36 11.83
N ILE A 706 12.72 -34.52 12.43
CA ILE A 706 12.55 -33.11 12.11
C ILE A 706 13.70 -32.36 12.79
N TYR A 707 14.45 -31.54 12.05
CA TYR A 707 15.42 -30.60 12.63
C TYR A 707 14.93 -29.17 12.44
N THR A 708 14.74 -28.45 13.56
CA THR A 708 14.71 -26.99 13.62
C THR A 708 16.10 -26.47 14.00
N PRO A 709 16.51 -25.27 13.55
CA PRO A 709 17.86 -24.78 13.77
C PRO A 709 17.97 -24.09 15.13
N GLU A 710 18.55 -24.77 16.12
CA GLU A 710 19.06 -24.11 17.33
C GLU A 710 20.47 -24.60 17.70
N GLN A 711 21.37 -23.62 17.77
CA GLN A 711 22.58 -23.57 18.59
C GLN A 711 23.71 -24.57 18.28
N ALA A 712 24.64 -24.10 17.45
CA ALA A 712 26.00 -24.61 17.38
C ALA A 712 26.78 -24.27 18.66
N SER A 713 26.94 -25.24 19.56
CA SER A 713 28.17 -25.39 20.35
C SER A 713 28.27 -26.77 21.01
N GLY A 714 29.37 -27.49 20.74
CA GLY A 714 29.98 -28.37 21.74
C GLY A 714 29.68 -29.88 21.67
N LYS A 715 30.65 -30.60 21.07
CA LYS A 715 31.15 -31.94 21.48
C LYS A 715 30.19 -33.14 21.34
N MET A 716 30.37 -33.87 20.24
CA MET A 716 29.98 -35.28 20.09
C MET A 716 30.91 -36.18 20.95
N PHE A 717 30.34 -36.94 21.88
CA PHE A 717 30.94 -38.18 22.39
C PHE A 717 30.10 -39.36 21.89
N LEU A 718 30.77 -40.27 21.18
CA LEU A 718 30.26 -41.60 20.83
C LEU A 718 30.16 -42.46 22.09
N GLY A 719 28.99 -43.07 22.30
CA GLY A 719 28.77 -44.10 23.31
C GLY A 719 27.78 -45.14 22.76
N LEU A 720 28.32 -46.15 22.10
CA LEU A 720 27.65 -47.42 21.81
C LEU A 720 27.58 -48.22 23.11
N GLU A 721 26.38 -48.57 23.57
CA GLU A 721 26.20 -49.76 24.40
C GLU A 721 25.12 -50.65 23.78
N VAL A 722 25.53 -51.90 23.59
CA VAL A 722 24.84 -53.00 22.94
C VAL A 722 24.09 -53.78 24.00
N THR A 723 22.79 -53.98 23.83
CA THR A 723 22.07 -55.23 24.13
C THR A 723 20.93 -55.41 23.16
#